data_AF-A0A161WP72-F1
#
_entry.id   AF-A0A161WP72-F1
#
_cell.length_a   1.000
_cell.length_b   1.000
_cell.length_c   1.000
_cell.angle_alpha   90.00
_cell.angle_beta   90.00
_cell.angle_gamma   90.00
#
_symmetry.space_group_name_H-M   'P 1'
#
loop_
_entity.id
_entity.type
_entity.pdbx_description
1 polymer ?
#
loop_
_entity_poly.entity_id
_entity_poly.type
_entity_poly.pdbx_seq_one_letter_code
_entity_poly.pdbx_strand_id
1 'polypeptide(L)'
;MVFPPPVFTDADRDAQQARLTATEWAQPALAVHSLVLLDILRSLGLRPDCVAGHSFGELVALHAAGVFDAESLILLARRRGELMRDAAAAPGAMLSVAATCDEVTRAIDAGGGAEIWITNYNAPRQLVASGAVAAIAALDRRLTDAGIATRWLDTATAFHSPLVADAVEPLLNFLRDIEIRRPRLPVFGNADGAAYPTRPDRIRRRIAGLLAAPVHFTQMIEAMHRDGTDIFVEIGAGAALTGLVGETLRDCDHLAVSLDRRGEDGMTSLHKALARLAAHGVALDFSALWESYPPPPADRDSASPSGTTVRITGGTYVRPRIEETTAAEDERDWRRAVRDSAPAASADLDVDALVRSVVADLTGYPLEMLEPHMEFEADLGLDSIKRVEIHTRIRELRPDLSLPDQTLALSDLTQLRSLADVAAALDRYEPDTARGRCEAVAAYDGFEAGGGHEPPDGDSALTRLTLRVVPESATGRSLGGLADVPLVITDDGAGIAAMVAEMLVAQGLEAQVCRHVSAGTRGVVLLDGLRAVSSYQEAVAIQRDALRVARTIAPAIEAGGGVLVTVQDTGGRFGLSGADPTRAWLGGLAALARTAAQEWPRAAVKAIDCARGDRDPAAIATAIVTELLRGGSAPNVGLGVDGTRVTLETVAAEYPAAPSGFDDGAVVVASGGARGVTAAALRTLAAQCRPRLALLGRTPLEDEPDGLADATDKRALIRALANRARAQGTTPALTELSARARRLLAAREVRATLAALEAAGATVRYLPVDVRDRDAVAKALVEVRDEWGPIHAIVHGAGVLADKRIADKTDAQFEEVFGTKVEGLRSLLAATASDPVRALCVFSSLSASWGNVGQADYAMANETLAHMAAAESARRPGCAVRVIDWGPWQGGMVTPALARQFHSRGMSLIQPQVGGRAFVAELDASPADVRVLIIAGGDGAAHQARTLLEVQVDERSHPYLADHAVAGVPVVPVALMMNWLASATTGPVVLRRVKVLRTMSLPGMRNGGHRFALHGRQIDESAVELELVGIDQAPCCRARLVRAQPSSAGGWVVPKDLEPLARVGIYDGYVLFHGPRFHALQTVRGVSDGGAAGTVIGLRDLGWEGGPWRVDVAAVDGALQLAGLWGERALGGATLPMAVAECRVHRAGPLETVLDCIVHATHVGDGWAECDVALLDNDGSPWLELLGVRGVLRPDGEGVQP
;
A
#
# COMPACT_ATOMS: atom_id res chain seq x y z
N MET A 1 -4.67 -5.77 19.49
CA MET A 1 -5.69 -6.78 19.86
C MET A 1 -6.60 -7.10 18.69
N VAL A 2 -7.42 -6.17 18.21
CA VAL A 2 -8.31 -6.38 17.04
C VAL A 2 -7.54 -6.43 15.72
N PHE A 3 -6.47 -5.64 15.63
CA PHE A 3 -5.46 -5.70 14.57
C PHE A 3 -4.11 -6.04 15.21
N PRO A 4 -3.86 -7.31 15.56
CA PRO A 4 -2.57 -7.66 16.15
C PRO A 4 -1.46 -7.52 15.09
N PRO A 5 -0.21 -7.22 15.51
CA PRO A 5 0.93 -7.24 14.59
C PRO A 5 0.99 -8.59 13.88
N PRO A 6 1.33 -8.64 12.58
CA PRO A 6 1.49 -9.91 11.89
C PRO A 6 2.59 -10.72 12.59
N VAL A 7 2.28 -11.96 12.92
CA VAL A 7 3.21 -12.89 13.53
C VAL A 7 3.41 -14.09 12.64
N PHE A 8 4.67 -14.50 12.55
CA PHE A 8 5.15 -15.45 11.55
C PHE A 8 5.47 -16.81 12.17
N THR A 9 5.35 -16.94 13.49
CA THR A 9 5.34 -18.21 14.22
C THR A 9 3.93 -18.49 14.72
N ASP A 10 3.62 -19.76 15.01
CA ASP A 10 2.26 -20.11 15.42
C ASP A 10 2.15 -20.21 16.91
N ALA A 11 3.26 -20.37 17.64
CA ALA A 11 3.31 -20.01 19.04
C ALA A 11 2.84 -18.56 19.23
N ASP A 12 3.28 -17.64 18.36
CA ASP A 12 2.82 -16.26 18.39
C ASP A 12 1.38 -16.10 17.88
N ARG A 13 0.92 -16.85 16.85
CA ARG A 13 -0.49 -16.80 16.41
C ARG A 13 -1.45 -17.37 17.44
N ASP A 14 -1.13 -18.51 18.05
CA ASP A 14 -1.91 -19.14 19.11
C ASP A 14 -1.89 -18.26 20.35
N ALA A 15 -0.75 -17.65 20.69
CA ALA A 15 -0.70 -16.65 21.76
C ALA A 15 -1.55 -15.42 21.43
N GLN A 16 -1.57 -14.94 20.18
CA GLN A 16 -2.44 -13.84 19.76
C GLN A 16 -3.92 -14.24 19.78
N GLN A 17 -4.26 -15.44 19.34
CA GLN A 17 -5.61 -15.98 19.30
C GLN A 17 -6.13 -16.20 20.72
N ALA A 18 -5.36 -16.86 21.59
CA ALA A 18 -5.68 -17.06 23.00
C ALA A 18 -5.82 -15.72 23.73
N ARG A 19 -4.94 -14.75 23.42
CA ARG A 19 -5.06 -13.40 23.96
C ARG A 19 -6.30 -12.67 23.44
N LEU A 20 -6.70 -12.88 22.19
CA LEU A 20 -7.91 -12.28 21.61
C LEU A 20 -9.19 -12.89 22.17
N THR A 21 -9.23 -14.20 22.41
CA THR A 21 -10.40 -14.92 22.93
C THR A 21 -10.53 -14.85 24.45
N ALA A 22 -9.48 -14.46 25.18
CA ALA A 22 -9.56 -14.18 26.61
C ALA A 22 -10.60 -13.07 26.90
N THR A 23 -11.47 -13.30 27.89
CA THR A 23 -12.67 -12.50 28.19
C THR A 23 -12.40 -10.99 28.30
N GLU A 24 -11.28 -10.58 28.91
CA GLU A 24 -10.90 -9.18 29.06
C GLU A 24 -10.51 -8.48 27.75
N TRP A 25 -10.21 -9.24 26.69
CA TRP A 25 -9.83 -8.73 25.37
C TRP A 25 -10.90 -8.99 24.31
N ALA A 26 -11.65 -10.09 24.42
CA ALA A 26 -12.73 -10.43 23.49
C ALA A 26 -13.85 -9.38 23.50
N GLN A 27 -14.26 -8.89 24.69
CA GLN A 27 -15.30 -7.87 24.81
C GLN A 27 -14.95 -6.53 24.14
N PRO A 28 -13.81 -5.88 24.45
CA PRO A 28 -13.44 -4.65 23.75
C PRO A 28 -13.18 -4.89 22.25
N ALA A 29 -12.72 -6.08 21.86
CA ALA A 29 -12.56 -6.42 20.44
C ALA A 29 -13.91 -6.48 19.68
N LEU A 30 -14.92 -7.11 20.28
CA LEU A 30 -16.29 -7.11 19.76
C LEU A 30 -16.87 -5.69 19.70
N ALA A 31 -16.60 -4.85 20.73
CA ALA A 31 -17.04 -3.46 20.75
C ALA A 31 -16.49 -2.66 19.56
N VAL A 32 -15.19 -2.75 19.30
CA VAL A 32 -14.54 -2.06 18.18
C VAL A 32 -15.09 -2.53 16.84
N HIS A 33 -15.27 -3.84 16.66
CA HIS A 33 -15.84 -4.38 15.42
C HIS A 33 -17.29 -3.88 15.20
N SER A 34 -18.14 -3.91 16.22
CA SER A 34 -19.50 -3.38 16.12
C SER A 34 -19.54 -1.86 15.90
N LEU A 35 -18.61 -1.09 16.48
CA LEU A 35 -18.49 0.35 16.25
C LEU A 35 -18.21 0.68 14.77
N VAL A 36 -17.32 -0.08 14.13
CA VAL A 36 -17.01 0.07 12.70
C VAL A 36 -18.23 -0.21 11.84
N LEU A 37 -18.95 -1.30 12.11
CA LEU A 37 -20.17 -1.64 11.37
C LEU A 37 -21.29 -0.59 11.58
N LEU A 38 -21.46 -0.09 12.81
CA LEU A 38 -22.41 1.00 13.09
C LEU A 38 -22.09 2.27 12.32
N ASP A 39 -20.81 2.61 12.18
CA ASP A 39 -20.38 3.81 11.46
C ASP A 39 -20.65 3.69 9.95
N ILE A 40 -20.36 2.51 9.37
CA ILE A 40 -20.69 2.19 7.98
C ILE A 40 -22.21 2.27 7.73
N LEU A 41 -23.02 1.71 8.62
CA LEU A 41 -24.48 1.79 8.47
C LEU A 41 -24.99 3.23 8.56
N ARG A 42 -24.41 4.05 9.44
CA ARG A 42 -24.76 5.48 9.56
C ARG A 42 -24.39 6.27 8.31
N SER A 43 -23.23 6.00 7.69
CA SER A 43 -22.82 6.67 6.46
C SER A 43 -23.72 6.31 5.27
N LEU A 44 -24.23 5.07 5.25
CA LEU A 44 -25.25 4.60 4.32
C LEU A 44 -26.65 5.16 4.59
N GLY A 45 -26.82 6.01 5.61
CA GLY A 45 -28.09 6.59 5.99
C GLY A 45 -29.05 5.62 6.71
N LEU A 46 -28.61 4.40 7.06
CA LEU A 46 -29.44 3.46 7.80
C LEU A 46 -29.59 3.91 9.25
N ARG A 47 -30.83 4.16 9.68
CA ARG A 47 -31.16 4.57 11.05
C ARG A 47 -32.04 3.51 11.70
N PRO A 48 -31.65 2.95 12.86
CA PRO A 48 -32.49 2.01 13.57
C PRO A 48 -33.62 2.73 14.32
N ASP A 49 -34.83 2.16 14.28
CA ASP A 49 -35.96 2.63 15.09
C ASP A 49 -35.84 2.21 16.55
N CYS A 50 -35.24 1.04 16.79
CA CYS A 50 -34.96 0.49 18.11
C CYS A 50 -33.66 -0.33 18.07
N VAL A 51 -33.06 -0.59 19.22
CA VAL A 51 -31.85 -1.42 19.33
C VAL A 51 -31.92 -2.38 20.50
N ALA A 52 -31.22 -3.48 20.36
CA ALA A 52 -31.07 -4.50 21.38
C ALA A 52 -29.75 -5.24 21.14
N GLY A 53 -29.29 -6.02 22.11
CA GLY A 53 -28.11 -6.85 21.93
C GLY A 53 -28.07 -7.98 22.93
N HIS A 54 -27.39 -9.07 22.59
CA HIS A 54 -27.27 -10.26 23.44
C HIS A 54 -26.11 -10.14 24.41
N SER A 55 -26.37 -10.25 25.72
CA SER A 55 -25.36 -10.13 26.78
C SER A 55 -24.49 -8.88 26.59
N PHE A 56 -23.21 -9.02 26.26
CA PHE A 56 -22.29 -7.93 25.97
C PHE A 56 -22.83 -6.95 24.91
N GLY A 57 -23.53 -7.45 23.89
CA GLY A 57 -24.11 -6.63 22.82
C GLY A 57 -25.09 -5.56 23.34
N GLU A 58 -25.63 -5.72 24.55
CA GLU A 58 -26.47 -4.69 25.18
C GLU A 58 -25.72 -3.38 25.40
N LEU A 59 -24.41 -3.43 25.68
CA LEU A 59 -23.57 -2.23 25.81
C LEU A 59 -23.41 -1.52 24.47
N VAL A 60 -23.26 -2.28 23.39
CA VAL A 60 -23.20 -1.75 22.02
C VAL A 60 -24.54 -1.11 21.64
N ALA A 61 -25.67 -1.72 22.00
CA ALA A 61 -27.00 -1.18 21.77
C ALA A 61 -27.20 0.16 22.52
N LEU A 62 -26.76 0.25 23.79
CA LEU A 62 -26.79 1.50 24.56
C LEU A 62 -25.92 2.60 23.93
N HIS A 63 -24.74 2.26 23.43
CA HIS A 63 -23.91 3.19 22.66
C HIS A 63 -24.62 3.65 21.38
N ALA A 64 -25.22 2.73 20.62
CA ALA A 64 -25.96 3.06 19.41
C ALA A 64 -27.12 4.03 19.69
N ALA A 65 -27.74 3.92 20.87
CA ALA A 65 -28.76 4.84 21.37
C ALA A 65 -28.21 6.14 21.99
N GLY A 66 -26.90 6.36 22.00
CA GLY A 66 -26.26 7.60 22.47
C GLY A 66 -26.12 7.73 23.99
N VAL A 67 -26.27 6.63 24.74
CA VAL A 67 -26.18 6.61 26.21
C VAL A 67 -24.77 6.99 26.68
N PHE A 68 -23.74 6.50 25.99
CA PHE A 68 -22.34 6.86 26.21
C PHE A 68 -21.58 6.81 24.88
N ASP A 69 -20.42 7.46 24.82
CA ASP A 69 -19.61 7.52 23.59
C ASP A 69 -18.82 6.22 23.32
N ALA A 70 -18.07 6.20 22.21
CA ALA A 70 -17.33 5.03 21.77
C ALA A 70 -16.16 4.69 22.70
N GLU A 71 -15.50 5.72 23.26
CA GLU A 71 -14.40 5.55 24.21
C GLU A 71 -14.90 4.91 25.51
N SER A 72 -16.00 5.43 26.05
CA SER A 72 -16.67 4.87 27.23
C SER A 72 -17.11 3.43 27.02
N LEU A 73 -17.61 3.08 25.82
CA LEU A 73 -17.97 1.69 25.48
C LEU A 73 -16.74 0.77 25.55
N ILE A 74 -15.60 1.18 24.99
CA ILE A 74 -14.37 0.37 24.98
C ILE A 74 -13.82 0.22 26.39
N LEU A 75 -13.79 1.30 27.19
CA LEU A 75 -13.36 1.28 28.59
C LEU A 75 -14.26 0.38 29.44
N LEU A 76 -15.57 0.49 29.26
CA LEU A 76 -16.56 -0.35 29.95
C LEU A 76 -16.44 -1.82 29.54
N ALA A 77 -16.27 -2.11 28.25
CA ALA A 77 -16.06 -3.45 27.74
C ALA A 77 -14.80 -4.10 28.33
N ARG A 78 -13.71 -3.32 28.42
CA ARG A 78 -12.46 -3.77 29.04
C ARG A 78 -12.66 -4.06 30.53
N ARG A 79 -13.24 -3.11 31.28
CA ARG A 79 -13.44 -3.25 32.72
C ARG A 79 -14.37 -4.41 33.06
N ARG A 80 -15.48 -4.57 32.31
CA ARG A 80 -16.40 -5.70 32.47
C ARG A 80 -15.69 -7.02 32.23
N GLY A 81 -14.87 -7.12 31.18
CA GLY A 81 -14.11 -8.32 30.89
C GLY A 81 -13.06 -8.68 31.95
N GLU A 82 -12.36 -7.69 32.52
CA GLU A 82 -11.44 -7.89 33.66
C GLU A 82 -12.16 -8.41 34.90
N LEU A 83 -13.28 -7.79 35.27
CA LEU A 83 -14.07 -8.23 36.43
C LEU A 83 -14.65 -9.64 36.23
N MET A 84 -15.02 -9.98 35.00
CA MET A 84 -15.48 -11.34 34.65
C MET A 84 -14.36 -12.37 34.71
N ARG A 85 -13.13 -12.02 34.30
CA ARG A 85 -11.95 -12.88 34.49
C ARG A 85 -11.63 -13.06 35.97
N ASP A 86 -11.66 -11.99 36.76
CA ASP A 86 -11.36 -12.05 38.19
C ASP A 86 -12.43 -12.88 38.94
N ALA A 87 -13.71 -12.76 38.55
CA ALA A 87 -14.78 -13.61 39.03
C ALA A 87 -14.63 -15.09 38.59
N ALA A 88 -13.92 -15.36 37.49
CA ALA A 88 -13.62 -16.70 37.02
C ALA A 88 -12.59 -17.46 37.87
N ALA A 89 -12.06 -16.85 38.93
CA ALA A 89 -11.31 -17.56 39.97
C ALA A 89 -12.18 -18.61 40.70
N ALA A 90 -13.52 -18.47 40.68
CA ALA A 90 -14.44 -19.50 41.12
C ALA A 90 -14.76 -20.49 39.97
N PRO A 91 -14.49 -21.80 40.14
CA PRO A 91 -14.69 -22.78 39.08
C PRO A 91 -16.17 -22.95 38.73
N GLY A 92 -16.53 -22.62 37.50
CA GLY A 92 -17.88 -22.77 36.97
C GLY A 92 -17.86 -23.20 35.51
N ALA A 93 -18.98 -23.69 35.01
CA ALA A 93 -19.14 -24.11 33.62
C ALA A 93 -20.48 -23.66 33.04
N MET A 94 -20.57 -23.65 31.71
CA MET A 94 -21.78 -23.36 30.96
C MET A 94 -22.04 -24.45 29.92
N LEU A 95 -23.30 -24.85 29.78
CA LEU A 95 -23.76 -25.90 28.88
C LEU A 95 -24.90 -25.39 28.01
N SER A 96 -24.69 -25.38 26.70
CA SER A 96 -25.74 -25.14 25.71
C SER A 96 -26.58 -26.41 25.54
N VAL A 97 -27.90 -26.25 25.54
CA VAL A 97 -28.87 -27.36 25.48
C VAL A 97 -29.89 -27.08 24.38
N ALA A 98 -30.13 -28.08 23.51
CA ALA A 98 -31.11 -28.01 22.42
C ALA A 98 -32.50 -28.55 22.84
N ALA A 99 -33.11 -27.93 23.85
CA ALA A 99 -34.37 -28.36 24.47
C ALA A 99 -35.25 -27.17 24.92
N THR A 100 -36.51 -27.45 25.24
CA THR A 100 -37.43 -26.46 25.81
C THR A 100 -37.11 -26.15 27.27
N CYS A 101 -37.60 -25.02 27.79
CA CYS A 101 -37.39 -24.65 29.19
C CYS A 101 -37.92 -25.73 30.14
N ASP A 102 -39.08 -26.32 29.85
CA ASP A 102 -39.68 -27.35 30.69
C ASP A 102 -38.88 -28.66 30.70
N GLU A 103 -38.22 -29.01 29.60
CA GLU A 103 -37.32 -30.16 29.52
C GLU A 103 -36.08 -29.95 30.37
N VAL A 104 -35.46 -28.78 30.27
CA VAL A 104 -34.24 -28.44 31.04
C VAL A 104 -34.55 -28.29 32.53
N THR A 105 -35.63 -27.60 32.90
CA THR A 105 -36.05 -27.45 34.31
C THR A 105 -36.31 -28.81 34.95
N ARG A 106 -37.03 -29.72 34.26
CA ARG A 106 -37.24 -31.09 34.76
C ARG A 106 -35.93 -31.86 34.96
N ALA A 107 -34.96 -31.70 34.05
CA ALA A 107 -33.65 -32.33 34.16
C ALA A 107 -32.77 -31.74 35.28
N ILE A 108 -32.96 -30.46 35.62
CA ILE A 108 -32.32 -29.79 36.76
C ILE A 108 -32.94 -30.29 38.07
N ASP A 109 -34.27 -30.27 38.16
CA ASP A 109 -35.02 -30.68 39.37
C ASP A 109 -34.79 -32.16 39.71
N ALA A 110 -34.77 -33.03 38.70
CA ALA A 110 -34.45 -34.46 38.87
C ALA A 110 -33.03 -34.70 39.43
N GLY A 111 -32.14 -33.71 39.31
CA GLY A 111 -30.78 -33.74 39.83
C GLY A 111 -30.58 -33.12 41.21
N GLY A 112 -31.65 -32.67 41.87
CA GLY A 112 -31.59 -31.97 43.16
C GLY A 112 -31.43 -30.45 43.06
N GLY A 113 -31.39 -29.88 41.85
CA GLY A 113 -31.54 -28.44 41.56
C GLY A 113 -30.47 -27.47 42.12
N ALA A 114 -29.59 -27.91 43.01
CA ALA A 114 -28.64 -27.04 43.67
C ALA A 114 -27.54 -26.59 42.69
N GLU A 115 -27.26 -25.28 42.67
CA GLU A 115 -26.14 -24.65 41.96
C GLU A 115 -26.18 -24.72 40.41
N ILE A 116 -27.37 -24.87 39.82
CA ILE A 116 -27.57 -24.76 38.36
C ILE A 116 -28.65 -23.71 38.08
N TRP A 117 -28.35 -22.79 37.17
CA TRP A 117 -29.27 -21.76 36.71
C TRP A 117 -29.38 -21.80 35.20
N ILE A 118 -30.59 -21.62 34.66
CA ILE A 118 -30.75 -21.30 33.23
C ILE A 118 -30.41 -19.81 33.07
N THR A 119 -29.37 -19.54 32.30
CA THR A 119 -28.72 -18.23 32.24
C THR A 119 -28.90 -17.56 30.90
N ASN A 120 -29.16 -18.32 29.82
CA ASN A 120 -29.55 -17.75 28.55
C ASN A 120 -30.78 -18.47 27.97
N TYR A 121 -31.79 -17.70 27.62
CA TYR A 121 -32.97 -18.09 26.87
C TYR A 121 -32.81 -17.53 25.46
N ASN A 122 -32.11 -18.27 24.59
CA ASN A 122 -31.64 -17.78 23.30
C ASN A 122 -32.66 -17.99 22.18
N ALA A 123 -33.39 -19.11 22.21
CA ALA A 123 -34.49 -19.42 21.32
C ALA A 123 -35.43 -20.42 22.01
N PRO A 124 -36.65 -20.68 21.49
CA PRO A 124 -37.60 -21.61 22.10
C PRO A 124 -37.04 -23.01 22.42
N ARG A 125 -36.06 -23.49 21.63
CA ARG A 125 -35.37 -24.76 21.88
C ARG A 125 -33.85 -24.63 22.07
N GLN A 126 -33.34 -23.44 22.33
CA GLN A 126 -31.91 -23.23 22.59
C GLN A 126 -31.72 -22.45 23.89
N LEU A 127 -31.21 -23.15 24.90
CA LEU A 127 -30.98 -22.63 26.25
C LEU A 127 -29.51 -22.80 26.65
N VAL A 128 -29.06 -22.03 27.64
CA VAL A 128 -27.77 -22.24 28.30
C VAL A 128 -28.00 -22.36 29.79
N ALA A 129 -27.42 -23.40 30.39
CA ALA A 129 -27.37 -23.59 31.83
C ALA A 129 -25.95 -23.28 32.34
N SER A 130 -25.83 -22.54 33.44
CA SER A 130 -24.57 -22.26 34.13
C SER A 130 -24.59 -22.79 35.56
N GLY A 131 -23.45 -23.23 36.06
CA GLY A 131 -23.35 -23.75 37.42
C GLY A 131 -21.94 -24.24 37.78
N ALA A 132 -21.82 -24.90 38.92
CA ALA A 132 -20.58 -25.58 39.29
C ALA A 132 -20.23 -26.69 38.26
N VAL A 133 -18.94 -26.88 37.96
CA VAL A 133 -18.48 -27.81 36.91
C VAL A 133 -19.05 -29.23 37.09
N ALA A 134 -19.07 -29.73 38.33
CA ALA A 134 -19.61 -31.05 38.64
C ALA A 134 -21.13 -31.14 38.44
N ALA A 135 -21.86 -30.07 38.78
CA ALA A 135 -23.31 -30.00 38.64
C ALA A 135 -23.72 -29.95 37.15
N ILE A 136 -22.98 -29.16 36.35
CA ILE A 136 -23.17 -29.10 34.90
C ILE A 136 -22.82 -30.43 34.23
N ALA A 137 -21.75 -31.10 34.64
CA ALA A 137 -21.42 -32.44 34.11
C ALA A 137 -22.49 -33.49 34.44
N ALA A 138 -23.13 -33.39 35.60
CA ALA A 138 -24.25 -34.25 35.95
C ALA A 138 -25.50 -33.94 35.10
N LEU A 139 -25.78 -32.66 34.85
CA LEU A 139 -26.87 -32.25 33.97
C LEU A 139 -26.66 -32.70 32.52
N ASP A 140 -25.44 -32.55 32.00
CA ASP A 140 -25.04 -32.96 30.66
C ASP A 140 -25.29 -34.45 30.42
N ARG A 141 -24.87 -35.31 31.37
CA ARG A 141 -25.16 -36.74 31.32
C ARG A 141 -26.66 -37.03 31.30
N ARG A 142 -27.43 -36.41 32.21
CA ARG A 142 -28.89 -36.64 32.27
C ARG A 142 -29.61 -36.24 30.99
N LEU A 143 -29.21 -35.12 30.39
CA LEU A 143 -29.80 -34.65 29.13
C LEU A 143 -29.39 -35.55 27.96
N THR A 144 -28.12 -35.96 27.90
CA THR A 144 -27.61 -36.90 26.89
C THR A 144 -28.31 -38.26 26.99
N ASP A 145 -28.51 -38.79 28.21
CA ASP A 145 -29.24 -40.03 28.47
C ASP A 145 -30.72 -39.93 28.05
N ALA A 146 -31.30 -38.73 28.11
CA ALA A 146 -32.64 -38.42 27.62
C ALA A 146 -32.70 -38.16 26.10
N GLY A 147 -31.58 -38.29 25.38
CA GLY A 147 -31.49 -38.05 23.94
C GLY A 147 -31.48 -36.57 23.54
N ILE A 148 -31.25 -35.65 24.49
CA ILE A 148 -31.18 -34.21 24.24
C ILE A 148 -29.74 -33.83 23.90
N ALA A 149 -29.56 -33.13 22.78
CA ALA A 149 -28.24 -32.67 22.36
C ALA A 149 -27.74 -31.52 23.25
N THR A 150 -26.51 -31.67 23.73
CA THR A 150 -25.81 -30.71 24.58
C THR A 150 -24.44 -30.35 24.00
N ARG A 151 -23.94 -29.18 24.39
CA ARG A 151 -22.60 -28.70 24.02
C ARG A 151 -22.01 -27.86 25.13
N TRP A 152 -20.84 -28.24 25.62
CA TRP A 152 -20.06 -27.43 26.56
C TRP A 152 -19.58 -26.15 25.90
N LEU A 153 -19.69 -25.04 26.63
CA LEU A 153 -19.18 -23.74 26.19
C LEU A 153 -17.79 -23.51 26.79
N ASP A 154 -16.89 -23.01 25.95
CA ASP A 154 -15.50 -22.71 26.30
C ASP A 154 -15.44 -21.37 27.08
N THR A 155 -15.88 -21.41 28.33
CA THR A 155 -15.95 -20.26 29.23
C THR A 155 -15.33 -20.61 30.57
N ALA A 156 -14.48 -19.72 31.10
CA ALA A 156 -13.75 -19.95 32.34
C ALA A 156 -14.63 -19.98 33.62
N THR A 157 -15.91 -19.55 33.54
CA THR A 157 -16.83 -19.55 34.68
C THR A 157 -18.31 -19.50 34.26
N ALA A 158 -19.20 -19.54 35.25
CA ALA A 158 -20.65 -19.55 35.12
C ALA A 158 -21.24 -18.12 35.02
N PHE A 159 -21.12 -17.48 33.84
CA PHE A 159 -21.67 -16.14 33.62
C PHE A 159 -23.20 -16.09 33.72
N HIS A 160 -23.75 -14.89 33.98
CA HIS A 160 -25.19 -14.63 34.12
C HIS A 160 -25.85 -15.42 35.25
N SER A 161 -25.07 -15.80 36.25
CA SER A 161 -25.51 -16.52 37.44
C SER A 161 -25.14 -15.78 38.72
N PRO A 162 -25.71 -16.15 39.88
CA PRO A 162 -25.31 -15.61 41.18
C PRO A 162 -23.81 -15.78 41.49
N LEU A 163 -23.11 -16.70 40.84
CA LEU A 163 -21.68 -16.96 41.07
C LEU A 163 -20.77 -15.80 40.65
N VAL A 164 -21.26 -14.88 39.81
CA VAL A 164 -20.52 -13.68 39.38
C VAL A 164 -21.07 -12.39 40.00
N ALA A 165 -21.93 -12.50 41.02
CA ALA A 165 -22.56 -11.34 41.67
C ALA A 165 -21.55 -10.37 42.31
N ASP A 166 -20.41 -10.88 42.79
CA ASP A 166 -19.35 -10.07 43.39
C ASP A 166 -18.71 -9.08 42.40
N ALA A 167 -18.85 -9.31 41.09
CA ALA A 167 -18.40 -8.40 40.04
C ALA A 167 -19.35 -7.20 39.79
N VAL A 168 -20.59 -7.24 40.31
CA VAL A 168 -21.61 -6.21 40.06
C VAL A 168 -21.25 -4.88 40.72
N GLU A 169 -20.91 -4.88 42.01
CA GLU A 169 -20.58 -3.64 42.74
C GLU A 169 -19.30 -2.97 42.21
N PRO A 170 -18.20 -3.70 41.93
CA PRO A 170 -17.03 -3.14 41.26
C PRO A 170 -17.32 -2.49 39.92
N LEU A 171 -18.20 -3.09 39.09
CA LEU A 171 -18.59 -2.50 37.81
C LEU A 171 -19.48 -1.26 38.01
N LEU A 172 -20.41 -1.31 38.97
CA LEU A 172 -21.26 -0.18 39.30
C LEU A 172 -20.45 1.02 39.76
N ASN A 173 -19.40 0.80 40.55
CA ASN A 173 -18.48 1.86 40.98
C ASN A 173 -17.75 2.48 39.78
N PHE A 174 -17.23 1.67 38.86
CA PHE A 174 -16.60 2.17 37.63
C PHE A 174 -17.56 2.97 36.75
N LEU A 175 -18.82 2.54 36.64
CA LEU A 175 -19.85 3.25 35.88
C LEU A 175 -20.21 4.63 36.45
N ARG A 176 -19.84 4.95 37.70
CA ARG A 176 -20.03 6.30 38.26
C ARG A 176 -19.11 7.33 37.59
N ASP A 177 -17.96 6.89 37.11
CA ASP A 177 -16.96 7.72 36.44
C ASP A 177 -17.22 7.84 34.93
N ILE A 178 -18.19 7.08 34.40
CA ILE A 178 -18.63 7.18 33.00
C ILE A 178 -19.85 8.12 32.92
N GLU A 179 -19.79 9.07 31.98
CA GLU A 179 -20.94 9.90 31.65
C GLU A 179 -22.05 9.05 31.00
N ILE A 180 -23.21 9.00 31.66
CA ILE A 180 -24.39 8.29 31.17
C ILE A 180 -25.48 9.30 30.84
N ARG A 181 -25.89 9.30 29.58
CA ARG A 181 -26.98 10.10 29.01
C ARG A 181 -28.24 9.24 28.84
N ARG A 182 -29.38 9.90 28.68
CA ARG A 182 -30.63 9.20 28.33
C ARG A 182 -30.54 8.58 26.92
N PRO A 183 -31.11 7.38 26.67
CA PRO A 183 -31.19 6.82 25.33
C PRO A 183 -31.98 7.74 24.39
N ARG A 184 -31.52 7.90 23.15
CA ARG A 184 -32.16 8.68 22.08
C ARG A 184 -33.20 7.88 21.30
N LEU A 185 -33.14 6.56 21.38
CA LEU A 185 -34.09 5.61 20.80
C LEU A 185 -34.32 4.44 21.78
N PRO A 186 -35.43 3.67 21.64
CA PRO A 186 -35.72 2.53 22.49
C PRO A 186 -34.59 1.49 22.49
N VAL A 187 -34.15 1.10 23.69
CA VAL A 187 -33.17 0.02 23.90
C VAL A 187 -33.84 -1.10 24.69
N PHE A 188 -34.00 -2.28 24.12
CA PHE A 188 -34.59 -3.42 24.81
C PHE A 188 -33.49 -4.18 25.57
N GLY A 189 -33.73 -4.45 26.86
CA GLY A 189 -32.75 -5.09 27.74
C GLY A 189 -32.97 -6.60 27.88
N ASN A 190 -31.87 -7.34 28.03
CA ASN A 190 -31.88 -8.80 28.15
C ASN A 190 -32.54 -9.31 29.44
N ALA A 191 -32.57 -8.54 30.52
CA ALA A 191 -33.02 -9.04 31.83
C ALA A 191 -34.54 -9.31 31.91
N ASP A 192 -35.34 -8.59 31.12
CA ASP A 192 -36.80 -8.57 31.22
C ASP A 192 -37.50 -8.29 29.87
N GLY A 193 -36.75 -8.08 28.79
CA GLY A 193 -37.27 -7.68 27.48
C GLY A 193 -37.91 -6.28 27.48
N ALA A 194 -37.78 -5.50 28.56
CA ALA A 194 -38.36 -4.17 28.66
C ALA A 194 -37.39 -3.10 28.15
N ALA A 195 -37.92 -1.96 27.69
CA ALA A 195 -37.11 -0.80 27.34
C ALA A 195 -36.27 -0.30 28.52
N TYR A 196 -35.07 0.22 28.23
CA TYR A 196 -34.18 0.82 29.22
C TYR A 196 -34.80 2.06 29.88
N PRO A 197 -34.56 2.28 31.19
CA PRO A 197 -35.00 3.49 31.87
C PRO A 197 -34.26 4.72 31.33
N THR A 198 -34.86 5.90 31.50
CA THR A 198 -34.26 7.18 31.04
C THR A 198 -33.32 7.84 32.06
N ARG A 199 -33.39 7.44 33.34
CA ARG A 199 -32.57 8.04 34.41
C ARG A 199 -31.18 7.39 34.47
N PRO A 200 -30.08 8.17 34.40
CA PRO A 200 -28.72 7.65 34.41
C PRO A 200 -28.41 6.64 35.54
N ASP A 201 -28.83 6.90 36.78
CA ASP A 201 -28.56 5.99 37.90
C ASP A 201 -29.34 4.67 37.84
N ARG A 202 -30.45 4.63 37.10
CA ARG A 202 -31.18 3.40 36.83
C ARG A 202 -30.53 2.63 35.69
N ILE A 203 -30.01 3.34 34.68
CA ILE A 203 -29.21 2.77 33.59
C ILE A 203 -27.95 2.12 34.15
N ARG A 204 -27.15 2.82 34.97
CA ARG A 204 -25.93 2.28 35.61
C ARG A 204 -26.18 0.98 36.36
N ARG A 205 -27.24 0.96 37.20
CA ARG A 205 -27.61 -0.24 37.96
C ARG A 205 -28.05 -1.40 37.07
N ARG A 206 -28.78 -1.12 36.00
CA ARG A 206 -29.22 -2.15 35.05
C ARG A 206 -28.04 -2.74 34.27
N ILE A 207 -27.12 -1.90 33.80
CA ILE A 207 -25.87 -2.32 33.15
C ILE A 207 -25.04 -3.21 34.09
N ALA A 208 -24.82 -2.77 35.33
CA ALA A 208 -24.03 -3.52 36.31
C ALA A 208 -24.69 -4.87 36.66
N GLY A 209 -26.01 -4.86 36.88
CA GLY A 209 -26.78 -6.06 37.21
C GLY A 209 -26.79 -7.12 36.11
N LEU A 210 -26.60 -6.74 34.84
CA LEU A 210 -26.59 -7.66 33.70
C LEU A 210 -25.54 -8.78 33.84
N LEU A 211 -24.43 -8.57 34.58
CA LEU A 211 -23.42 -9.62 34.78
C LEU A 211 -23.99 -10.85 35.49
N ALA A 212 -24.88 -10.65 36.45
CA ALA A 212 -25.44 -11.69 37.31
C ALA A 212 -26.90 -12.02 36.98
N ALA A 213 -27.51 -11.31 36.03
CA ALA A 213 -28.87 -11.55 35.58
C ALA A 213 -28.90 -12.48 34.35
N PRO A 214 -29.94 -13.32 34.22
CA PRO A 214 -30.16 -14.13 33.03
C PRO A 214 -30.45 -13.28 31.79
N VAL A 215 -30.16 -13.86 30.62
CA VAL A 215 -30.34 -13.26 29.30
C VAL A 215 -31.61 -13.83 28.66
N HIS A 216 -32.69 -13.05 28.69
CA HIS A 216 -33.98 -13.38 28.09
C HIS A 216 -34.09 -12.89 26.64
N PHE A 217 -33.23 -13.41 25.76
CA PHE A 217 -33.15 -12.97 24.37
C PHE A 217 -34.44 -13.26 23.59
N THR A 218 -35.05 -14.44 23.76
CA THR A 218 -36.35 -14.77 23.13
C THR A 218 -37.42 -13.73 23.47
N GLN A 219 -37.59 -13.42 24.76
CA GLN A 219 -38.58 -12.45 25.25
C GLN A 219 -38.29 -11.03 24.72
N MET A 220 -37.01 -10.66 24.63
CA MET A 220 -36.57 -9.38 24.10
C MET A 220 -36.95 -9.23 22.61
N ILE A 221 -36.69 -10.25 21.79
CA ILE A 221 -37.03 -10.24 20.35
C ILE A 221 -38.55 -10.24 20.14
N GLU A 222 -39.31 -11.05 20.90
CA GLU A 222 -40.77 -11.02 20.87
C GLU A 222 -41.34 -9.66 21.28
N ALA A 223 -40.70 -8.97 22.24
CA ALA A 223 -41.10 -7.63 22.65
C ALA A 223 -40.84 -6.59 21.56
N MET A 224 -39.69 -6.65 20.87
CA MET A 224 -39.38 -5.79 19.73
C MET A 224 -40.37 -5.99 18.59
N HIS A 225 -40.68 -7.24 18.24
CA HIS A 225 -41.65 -7.55 17.18
C HIS A 225 -43.06 -7.07 17.54
N ARG A 226 -43.49 -7.27 18.80
CA ARG A 226 -44.76 -6.75 19.30
C ARG A 226 -44.86 -5.22 19.24
N ASP A 227 -43.73 -4.52 19.33
CA ASP A 227 -43.62 -3.06 19.18
C ASP A 227 -43.48 -2.61 17.71
N GLY A 228 -43.66 -3.53 16.75
CA GLY A 228 -43.69 -3.25 15.31
C GLY A 228 -42.35 -3.39 14.60
N THR A 229 -41.37 -4.08 15.19
CA THR A 229 -40.07 -4.34 14.54
C THR A 229 -40.12 -5.62 13.70
N ASP A 230 -40.02 -5.47 12.38
CA ASP A 230 -40.08 -6.60 11.43
C ASP A 230 -38.77 -6.84 10.66
N ILE A 231 -37.80 -5.91 10.78
CA ILE A 231 -36.48 -6.00 10.15
C ILE A 231 -35.40 -5.99 11.24
N PHE A 232 -34.66 -7.08 11.34
CA PHE A 232 -33.59 -7.29 12.31
C PHE A 232 -32.24 -7.33 11.61
N VAL A 233 -31.34 -6.41 11.99
CA VAL A 233 -29.98 -6.33 11.46
C VAL A 233 -28.99 -6.67 12.58
N GLU A 234 -28.29 -7.79 12.45
CA GLU A 234 -27.26 -8.23 13.40
C GLU A 234 -25.93 -7.51 13.13
N ILE A 235 -25.47 -6.76 14.13
CA ILE A 235 -24.25 -5.96 14.09
C ILE A 235 -23.20 -6.57 15.03
N GLY A 236 -22.26 -7.33 14.48
CA GLY A 236 -21.19 -7.97 15.22
C GLY A 236 -20.48 -9.05 14.42
N ALA A 237 -19.50 -9.70 15.03
CA ALA A 237 -18.71 -10.75 14.39
C ALA A 237 -19.52 -12.06 14.32
N GLY A 238 -20.13 -12.33 13.16
CA GLY A 238 -20.86 -13.55 12.87
C GLY A 238 -22.36 -13.37 12.64
N ALA A 239 -23.08 -14.50 12.64
CA ALA A 239 -24.50 -14.59 12.24
C ALA A 239 -25.36 -15.39 13.25
N ALA A 240 -24.91 -15.47 14.50
CA ALA A 240 -25.54 -16.33 15.50
C ALA A 240 -26.92 -15.80 15.89
N LEU A 241 -27.05 -14.48 16.11
CA LEU A 241 -28.32 -13.87 16.52
C LEU A 241 -29.36 -13.90 15.40
N THR A 242 -28.93 -13.81 14.13
CA THR A 242 -29.79 -13.96 12.95
C THR A 242 -30.51 -15.30 12.98
N GLY A 243 -29.79 -16.39 13.32
CA GLY A 243 -30.38 -17.72 13.46
C GLY A 243 -31.37 -17.81 14.64
N LEU A 244 -31.02 -17.23 15.78
CA LEU A 244 -31.87 -17.20 16.98
C LEU A 244 -33.15 -16.37 16.79
N VAL A 245 -33.06 -15.24 16.09
CA VAL A 245 -34.23 -14.43 15.68
C VAL A 245 -35.13 -15.25 14.76
N GLY A 246 -34.54 -15.92 13.76
CA GLY A 246 -35.28 -16.79 12.84
C GLY A 246 -35.97 -17.97 13.51
N GLU A 247 -35.40 -18.49 14.61
CA GLU A 247 -36.05 -19.54 15.40
C GLU A 247 -37.16 -18.97 16.31
N THR A 248 -36.91 -17.84 16.96
CA THR A 248 -37.86 -17.16 17.84
C THR A 248 -39.10 -16.68 17.10
N LEU A 249 -38.92 -16.09 15.92
CA LEU A 249 -39.98 -15.51 15.10
C LEU A 249 -40.36 -16.41 13.91
N ARG A 250 -40.09 -17.72 14.01
CA ARG A 250 -40.30 -18.68 12.90
C ARG A 250 -41.69 -18.60 12.26
N ASP A 251 -42.71 -18.36 13.09
CA ASP A 251 -44.12 -18.32 12.68
C ASP A 251 -44.63 -16.88 12.42
N CYS A 252 -43.73 -15.90 12.39
CA CYS A 252 -44.02 -14.48 12.16
C CYS A 252 -43.32 -13.99 10.88
N ASP A 253 -43.94 -13.06 10.16
CA ASP A 253 -43.29 -12.38 9.04
C ASP A 253 -42.18 -11.46 9.58
N HIS A 254 -40.94 -11.75 9.22
CA HIS A 254 -39.79 -10.95 9.61
C HIS A 254 -38.63 -11.13 8.63
N LEU A 255 -37.71 -10.17 8.61
CA LEU A 255 -36.44 -10.25 7.91
C LEU A 255 -35.29 -10.18 8.91
N ALA A 256 -34.47 -11.23 8.99
CA ALA A 256 -33.22 -11.23 9.76
C ALA A 256 -31.99 -11.25 8.83
N VAL A 257 -31.06 -10.31 9.04
CA VAL A 257 -29.85 -10.13 8.22
C VAL A 257 -28.62 -9.92 9.11
N SER A 258 -27.54 -10.66 8.83
CA SER A 258 -26.22 -10.47 9.45
C SER A 258 -25.29 -9.71 8.53
N LEU A 259 -24.49 -8.79 9.08
CA LEU A 259 -23.49 -8.03 8.33
C LEU A 259 -22.16 -8.78 8.14
N ASP A 260 -21.90 -9.82 8.94
CA ASP A 260 -20.67 -10.61 8.89
C ASP A 260 -20.96 -12.11 9.10
N ARG A 261 -20.06 -13.00 8.66
CA ARG A 261 -20.22 -14.45 8.85
C ARG A 261 -18.87 -15.18 8.95
N ARG A 262 -18.75 -16.04 9.97
CA ARG A 262 -17.53 -16.84 10.20
C ARG A 262 -17.20 -17.71 8.99
N GLY A 263 -15.99 -17.56 8.46
CA GLY A 263 -15.48 -18.33 7.32
C GLY A 263 -15.86 -17.76 5.94
N GLU A 264 -16.62 -16.67 5.88
CA GLU A 264 -16.82 -15.88 4.67
C GLU A 264 -15.95 -14.61 4.71
N ASP A 265 -15.72 -14.02 3.53
CA ASP A 265 -15.10 -12.70 3.42
C ASP A 265 -16.07 -11.62 3.93
N GLY A 266 -15.61 -10.80 4.90
CA GLY A 266 -16.47 -9.83 5.58
C GLY A 266 -17.06 -8.75 4.66
N MET A 267 -16.32 -8.34 3.61
CA MET A 267 -16.87 -7.41 2.61
C MET A 267 -17.97 -8.07 1.79
N THR A 268 -17.81 -9.34 1.42
CA THR A 268 -18.82 -10.12 0.72
C THR A 268 -20.08 -10.29 1.58
N SER A 269 -19.93 -10.62 2.87
CA SER A 269 -21.07 -10.71 3.80
C SER A 269 -21.81 -9.38 3.95
N LEU A 270 -21.08 -8.28 4.10
CA LEU A 270 -21.65 -6.93 4.19
C LEU A 270 -22.46 -6.57 2.93
N HIS A 271 -21.91 -6.74 1.73
CA HIS A 271 -22.64 -6.42 0.49
C HIS A 271 -23.88 -7.29 0.27
N LYS A 272 -23.82 -8.59 0.61
CA LYS A 272 -25.00 -9.47 0.59
C LYS A 272 -26.08 -8.95 1.56
N ALA A 273 -25.68 -8.48 2.73
CA ALA A 273 -26.61 -7.93 3.71
C ALA A 273 -27.29 -6.64 3.20
N LEU A 274 -26.51 -5.69 2.69
CA LEU A 274 -27.03 -4.45 2.12
C LEU A 274 -27.96 -4.71 0.93
N ALA A 275 -27.61 -5.68 0.07
CA ALA A 275 -28.46 -6.09 -1.04
C ALA A 275 -29.81 -6.67 -0.56
N ARG A 276 -29.80 -7.50 0.49
CA ARG A 276 -31.05 -8.02 1.09
C ARG A 276 -31.91 -6.93 1.68
N LEU A 277 -31.30 -5.95 2.37
CA LEU A 277 -32.03 -4.80 2.93
C LEU A 277 -32.63 -3.92 1.82
N ALA A 278 -31.86 -3.58 0.80
CA ALA A 278 -32.33 -2.79 -0.34
C ALA A 278 -33.44 -3.51 -1.12
N ALA A 279 -33.29 -4.82 -1.37
CA ALA A 279 -34.32 -5.63 -2.03
C ALA A 279 -35.62 -5.72 -1.21
N HIS A 280 -35.52 -5.59 0.11
CA HIS A 280 -36.67 -5.52 1.01
C HIS A 280 -37.25 -4.09 1.14
N GLY A 281 -36.73 -3.12 0.38
CA GLY A 281 -37.24 -1.75 0.33
C GLY A 281 -36.63 -0.79 1.36
N VAL A 282 -35.56 -1.17 2.06
CA VAL A 282 -34.84 -0.27 2.97
C VAL A 282 -34.05 0.76 2.15
N ALA A 283 -34.33 2.04 2.38
CA ALA A 283 -33.62 3.13 1.72
C ALA A 283 -32.18 3.23 2.25
N LEU A 284 -31.21 3.12 1.34
CA LEU A 284 -29.78 3.20 1.64
C LEU A 284 -29.12 4.18 0.67
N ASP A 285 -28.31 5.09 1.20
CA ASP A 285 -27.45 5.95 0.40
C ASP A 285 -26.16 5.21 0.06
N PHE A 286 -26.19 4.54 -1.09
CA PHE A 286 -25.03 3.83 -1.57
C PHE A 286 -23.86 4.78 -1.82
N SER A 287 -24.06 6.03 -2.26
CA SER A 287 -22.97 6.92 -2.69
C SER A 287 -21.83 7.06 -1.67
N ALA A 288 -22.13 6.95 -0.37
CA ALA A 288 -21.17 6.90 0.72
C ALA A 288 -20.08 5.79 0.60
N LEU A 289 -20.34 4.63 -0.03
CA LEU A 289 -19.31 3.58 -0.21
C LEU A 289 -18.27 3.96 -1.28
N TRP A 290 -18.57 4.94 -2.13
CA TRP A 290 -17.71 5.43 -3.21
C TRP A 290 -17.13 6.81 -2.88
N GLU A 291 -17.41 7.35 -1.69
CA GLU A 291 -16.86 8.61 -1.23
C GLU A 291 -15.35 8.46 -0.98
N SER A 292 -14.57 9.47 -1.36
CA SER A 292 -13.11 9.42 -1.23
C SER A 292 -12.72 9.40 0.25
N TYR A 293 -12.18 8.28 0.73
CA TYR A 293 -11.70 8.19 2.11
C TYR A 293 -10.53 9.17 2.33
N PRO A 294 -10.61 10.09 3.30
CA PRO A 294 -9.43 10.82 3.74
C PRO A 294 -8.41 9.84 4.34
N PRO A 295 -7.09 10.08 4.19
CA PRO A 295 -6.09 9.23 4.82
C PRO A 295 -6.33 9.19 6.34
N PRO A 296 -6.16 8.03 7.00
CA PRO A 296 -6.38 7.91 8.44
C PRO A 296 -5.52 8.92 9.21
N PRO A 297 -5.98 9.46 10.35
CA PRO A 297 -5.16 10.32 11.20
C PRO A 297 -3.89 9.56 11.60
N ALA A 298 -2.71 10.17 11.42
CA ALA A 298 -1.46 9.51 11.81
C ALA A 298 -1.46 9.25 13.33
N ASP A 299 -1.42 7.96 13.70
CA ASP A 299 -1.37 7.49 15.07
C ASP A 299 -0.09 8.02 15.74
N ARG A 300 -0.21 8.80 16.82
CA ARG A 300 0.90 9.59 17.40
C ARG A 300 2.01 8.76 18.08
N ASP A 301 1.81 7.45 18.28
CA ASP A 301 2.76 6.58 19.00
C ASP A 301 3.09 5.24 18.30
N SER A 302 2.75 5.05 17.02
CA SER A 302 3.17 3.83 16.30
C SER A 302 4.55 4.01 15.67
N ALA A 303 5.52 3.19 16.08
CA ALA A 303 6.80 3.07 15.38
C ALA A 303 6.53 2.80 13.90
N SER A 304 7.18 3.54 13.00
CA SER A 304 6.96 3.41 11.55
C SER A 304 7.11 1.94 11.12
N PRO A 305 6.08 1.32 10.53
CA PRO A 305 6.17 -0.08 10.10
C PRO A 305 7.19 -0.20 8.96
N SER A 306 7.93 -1.32 8.95
CA SER A 306 8.77 -1.70 7.80
C SER A 306 7.91 -1.78 6.54
N GLY A 307 8.40 -1.27 5.41
CA GLY A 307 7.64 -1.15 4.16
C GLY A 307 7.36 -2.46 3.42
N THR A 308 7.17 -3.56 4.15
CA THR A 308 6.88 -4.92 3.68
C THR A 308 5.53 -5.45 4.18
N THR A 309 4.77 -4.67 4.95
CA THR A 309 3.44 -5.09 5.42
C THR A 309 2.33 -4.54 4.53
N VAL A 310 1.73 -5.39 3.69
CA VAL A 310 0.46 -5.09 2.99
C VAL A 310 -0.69 -5.56 3.88
N ARG A 311 -1.63 -4.68 4.24
CA ARG A 311 -2.89 -5.09 4.87
C ARG A 311 -3.78 -5.75 3.82
N ILE A 312 -4.17 -7.00 4.07
CA ILE A 312 -5.22 -7.68 3.31
C ILE A 312 -6.55 -7.01 3.67
N THR A 313 -7.25 -6.48 2.66
CA THR A 313 -8.59 -5.88 2.72
C THR A 313 -9.46 -6.51 1.63
N GLY A 314 -10.78 -6.32 1.64
CA GLY A 314 -11.65 -6.88 0.59
C GLY A 314 -11.35 -6.39 -0.83
N GLY A 315 -10.55 -5.31 -1.01
CA GLY A 315 -10.03 -4.88 -2.31
C GLY A 315 -8.77 -5.64 -2.78
N THR A 316 -8.21 -6.53 -1.96
CA THR A 316 -6.99 -7.31 -2.25
C THR A 316 -7.20 -8.84 -2.28
N TYR A 317 -8.42 -9.32 -2.03
CA TYR A 317 -8.79 -10.73 -2.13
C TYR A 317 -9.57 -11.02 -3.43
N VAL A 318 -9.04 -11.92 -4.26
CA VAL A 318 -9.74 -12.49 -5.43
C VAL A 318 -9.70 -14.00 -5.31
N ARG A 319 -10.87 -14.64 -5.26
CA ARG A 319 -10.96 -16.10 -5.25
C ARG A 319 -10.34 -16.67 -6.54
N PRO A 320 -9.50 -17.71 -6.50
CA PRO A 320 -8.93 -18.29 -7.71
C PRO A 320 -10.05 -18.79 -8.63
N ARG A 321 -10.05 -18.34 -9.88
CA ARG A 321 -10.94 -18.87 -10.92
C ARG A 321 -10.39 -20.25 -11.28
N ILE A 322 -11.09 -21.31 -10.87
CA ILE A 322 -10.83 -22.65 -11.38
C ILE A 322 -11.30 -22.62 -12.84
N GLU A 323 -10.39 -22.85 -13.78
CA GLU A 323 -10.74 -23.07 -15.18
C GLU A 323 -11.59 -24.35 -15.22
N GLU A 324 -12.87 -24.22 -15.55
CA GLU A 324 -13.78 -25.35 -15.81
C GLU A 324 -13.37 -26.02 -17.12
N THR A 325 -12.30 -26.80 -17.08
CA THR A 325 -12.01 -27.79 -18.10
C THR A 325 -11.54 -29.07 -17.42
N THR A 326 -12.21 -30.18 -17.76
CA THR A 326 -11.94 -31.60 -17.44
C THR A 326 -11.91 -32.05 -15.97
N ALA A 327 -11.80 -31.15 -14.98
CA ALA A 327 -11.67 -31.52 -13.57
C ALA A 327 -12.88 -32.28 -12.97
N ALA A 328 -14.09 -32.12 -13.50
CA ALA A 328 -15.29 -32.75 -12.94
C ALA A 328 -15.40 -34.26 -13.23
N GLU A 329 -14.71 -34.76 -14.25
CA GLU A 329 -14.64 -36.19 -14.58
C GLU A 329 -13.53 -36.87 -13.78
N ASP A 330 -12.34 -36.25 -13.71
CA ASP A 330 -11.24 -36.70 -12.83
C ASP A 330 -11.68 -36.72 -11.35
N GLU A 331 -12.51 -35.75 -10.92
CA GLU A 331 -13.00 -35.71 -9.53
C GLU A 331 -13.96 -36.87 -9.17
N ARG A 332 -14.66 -37.42 -10.16
CA ARG A 332 -15.57 -38.56 -9.96
C ARG A 332 -14.83 -39.89 -10.07
N ASP A 333 -13.82 -39.96 -10.93
CA ASP A 333 -13.05 -41.18 -11.15
C ASP A 333 -12.11 -41.48 -9.97
N TRP A 334 -11.52 -40.48 -9.31
CA TRP A 334 -10.77 -40.72 -8.07
C TRP A 334 -11.67 -41.16 -6.90
N ARG A 335 -12.87 -40.57 -6.76
CA ARG A 335 -13.80 -40.96 -5.69
C ARG A 335 -14.28 -42.40 -5.87
N ARG A 336 -14.28 -42.90 -7.10
CA ARG A 336 -14.63 -44.28 -7.45
C ARG A 336 -13.45 -45.22 -7.26
N ALA A 337 -12.27 -44.87 -7.78
CA ALA A 337 -11.05 -45.65 -7.62
C ALA A 337 -10.67 -45.83 -6.15
N VAL A 338 -10.74 -44.78 -5.33
CA VAL A 338 -10.45 -44.83 -3.89
C VAL A 338 -11.48 -45.67 -3.12
N ARG A 339 -12.72 -45.78 -3.62
CA ARG A 339 -13.76 -46.61 -3.02
C ARG A 339 -13.58 -48.10 -3.34
N ASP A 340 -13.11 -48.39 -4.56
CA ASP A 340 -12.93 -49.76 -5.06
C ASP A 340 -11.57 -50.36 -4.66
N SER A 341 -10.57 -49.54 -4.29
CA SER A 341 -9.25 -50.01 -3.83
C SER A 341 -9.02 -49.96 -2.32
N ALA A 342 -10.03 -49.65 -1.50
CA ALA A 342 -9.92 -49.66 -0.05
C ALA A 342 -10.13 -51.09 0.51
N PRO A 343 -9.12 -51.71 1.17
CA PRO A 343 -9.28 -53.03 1.79
C PRO A 343 -10.28 -53.00 2.95
N ALA A 344 -11.00 -54.10 3.15
CA ALA A 344 -11.91 -54.28 4.28
C ALA A 344 -11.17 -54.27 5.63
N ALA A 345 -11.87 -53.76 6.65
CA ALA A 345 -11.38 -53.43 7.98
C ALA A 345 -10.49 -54.50 8.68
N SER A 346 -9.24 -54.14 8.99
CA SER A 346 -8.58 -54.15 10.32
C SER A 346 -7.04 -54.24 10.17
N ALA A 347 -6.34 -53.66 11.16
CA ALA A 347 -4.89 -53.68 11.44
C ALA A 347 -4.00 -52.60 10.75
N ASP A 348 -3.19 -51.95 11.61
CA ASP A 348 -2.09 -51.00 11.42
C ASP A 348 -2.17 -50.01 10.26
N LEU A 349 -2.29 -48.74 10.62
CA LEU A 349 -2.28 -47.65 9.68
C LEU A 349 -0.85 -47.29 9.30
N ASP A 350 -0.43 -47.59 8.07
CA ASP A 350 0.87 -47.17 7.56
C ASP A 350 0.84 -45.66 7.23
N VAL A 351 1.18 -44.84 8.22
CA VAL A 351 1.24 -43.37 8.13
C VAL A 351 2.28 -42.94 7.08
N ASP A 352 3.39 -43.66 6.94
CA ASP A 352 4.40 -43.43 5.92
C ASP A 352 3.81 -43.60 4.51
N ALA A 353 2.95 -44.60 4.30
CA ALA A 353 2.27 -44.78 3.01
C ALA A 353 1.27 -43.65 2.71
N LEU A 354 0.59 -43.10 3.73
CA LEU A 354 -0.33 -41.98 3.57
C LEU A 354 0.40 -40.68 3.19
N VAL A 355 1.45 -40.31 3.93
CA VAL A 355 2.23 -39.08 3.65
C VAL A 355 2.80 -39.11 2.24
N ARG A 356 3.37 -40.25 1.84
CA ARG A 356 3.92 -40.42 0.50
C ARG A 356 2.84 -40.35 -0.59
N SER A 357 1.63 -40.85 -0.36
CA SER A 357 0.54 -40.75 -1.34
C SER A 357 0.05 -39.31 -1.55
N VAL A 358 0.01 -38.50 -0.50
CA VAL A 358 -0.33 -37.07 -0.63
C VAL A 358 0.76 -36.28 -1.35
N VAL A 359 2.03 -36.54 -1.02
CA VAL A 359 3.15 -35.92 -1.73
C VAL A 359 3.14 -36.33 -3.20
N ALA A 360 2.89 -37.60 -3.50
CA ALA A 360 2.77 -38.09 -4.88
C ALA A 360 1.69 -37.31 -5.67
N ASP A 361 0.53 -37.07 -5.07
CA ASP A 361 -0.57 -36.37 -5.74
C ASP A 361 -0.30 -34.87 -5.96
N LEU A 362 0.26 -34.18 -4.96
CA LEU A 362 0.53 -32.74 -5.03
C LEU A 362 1.72 -32.40 -5.94
N THR A 363 2.62 -33.34 -6.14
CA THR A 363 3.84 -33.14 -6.93
C THR A 363 3.78 -33.82 -8.29
N GLY A 364 2.97 -34.86 -8.41
CA GLY A 364 2.99 -35.78 -9.54
C GLY A 364 4.11 -36.82 -9.49
N TYR A 365 4.89 -36.93 -8.40
CA TYR A 365 5.87 -38.01 -8.27
C TYR A 365 5.16 -39.34 -8.05
N PRO A 366 5.55 -40.45 -8.72
CA PRO A 366 4.90 -41.73 -8.42
C PRO A 366 5.27 -42.24 -7.02
N LEU A 367 4.30 -42.91 -6.38
CA LEU A 367 4.35 -43.28 -4.97
C LEU A 367 5.57 -44.15 -4.61
N GLU A 368 5.91 -45.09 -5.48
CA GLU A 368 6.98 -46.05 -5.27
C GLU A 368 8.39 -45.50 -5.54
N MET A 369 8.52 -44.21 -5.90
CA MET A 369 9.80 -43.48 -5.92
C MET A 369 9.98 -42.56 -4.72
N LEU A 370 8.98 -42.45 -3.83
CA LEU A 370 9.08 -41.64 -2.62
C LEU A 370 9.58 -42.54 -1.48
N GLU A 371 10.77 -42.24 -0.98
CA GLU A 371 11.34 -42.92 0.19
C GLU A 371 11.23 -42.04 1.43
N PRO A 372 10.97 -42.60 2.62
CA PRO A 372 10.75 -41.81 3.84
C PRO A 372 11.92 -40.86 4.17
N HIS A 373 13.16 -41.23 3.87
CA HIS A 373 14.33 -40.43 4.21
C HIS A 373 14.58 -39.22 3.27
N MET A 374 13.81 -39.06 2.20
CA MET A 374 14.02 -37.99 1.21
C MET A 374 13.70 -36.61 1.80
N GLU A 375 14.59 -35.65 1.56
CA GLU A 375 14.44 -34.25 2.00
C GLU A 375 13.60 -33.40 1.05
N PHE A 376 12.77 -32.52 1.62
CA PHE A 376 11.84 -31.67 0.86
C PHE A 376 12.55 -30.73 -0.11
N GLU A 377 13.62 -30.06 0.31
CA GLU A 377 14.34 -29.10 -0.54
C GLU A 377 15.38 -29.79 -1.44
N ALA A 378 16.23 -30.64 -0.86
CA ALA A 378 17.35 -31.24 -1.58
C ALA A 378 16.91 -32.33 -2.58
N ASP A 379 15.96 -33.21 -2.17
CA ASP A 379 15.59 -34.39 -2.96
C ASP A 379 14.28 -34.21 -3.73
N LEU A 380 13.32 -33.48 -3.16
CA LEU A 380 11.98 -33.31 -3.75
C LEU A 380 11.75 -31.96 -4.45
N GLY A 381 12.59 -30.96 -4.17
CA GLY A 381 12.47 -29.60 -4.71
C GLY A 381 11.17 -28.90 -4.32
N LEU A 382 10.70 -29.13 -3.10
CA LEU A 382 9.50 -28.59 -2.49
C LEU A 382 9.85 -27.46 -1.52
N ASP A 383 9.34 -26.27 -1.81
CA ASP A 383 9.48 -25.07 -0.98
C ASP A 383 8.56 -25.12 0.24
N SER A 384 8.70 -24.10 1.10
CA SER A 384 7.90 -23.94 2.31
C SER A 384 6.39 -23.81 2.05
N ILE A 385 5.96 -23.39 0.85
CA ILE A 385 4.53 -23.27 0.50
C ILE A 385 3.92 -24.65 0.25
N LYS A 386 4.62 -25.52 -0.51
CA LYS A 386 4.12 -26.87 -0.83
C LYS A 386 4.05 -27.81 0.38
N ARG A 387 4.89 -27.59 1.40
CA ARG A 387 4.82 -28.35 2.67
C ARG A 387 3.50 -28.09 3.41
N VAL A 388 2.99 -26.86 3.35
CA VAL A 388 1.69 -26.49 3.93
C VAL A 388 0.55 -27.15 3.17
N GLU A 389 0.66 -27.23 1.85
CA GLU A 389 -0.32 -27.90 0.98
C GLU A 389 -0.37 -29.43 1.28
N ILE A 390 0.78 -30.07 1.47
CA ILE A 390 0.88 -31.49 1.88
C ILE A 390 0.16 -31.73 3.20
N HIS A 391 0.41 -30.88 4.20
CA HIS A 391 -0.24 -31.00 5.50
C HIS A 391 -1.76 -30.82 5.41
N THR A 392 -2.22 -29.83 4.65
CA THR A 392 -3.65 -29.55 4.43
C THR A 392 -4.35 -30.76 3.79
N ARG A 393 -3.70 -31.40 2.82
CA ARG A 393 -4.30 -32.52 2.09
C ARG A 393 -4.33 -33.83 2.88
N ILE A 394 -3.36 -34.07 3.78
CA ILE A 394 -3.40 -35.19 4.74
C ILE A 394 -4.60 -35.03 5.69
N ARG A 395 -4.84 -33.80 6.19
CA ARG A 395 -6.00 -33.50 7.06
C ARG A 395 -7.34 -33.77 6.39
N GLU A 396 -7.46 -33.48 5.09
CA GLU A 396 -8.69 -33.72 4.32
C GLU A 396 -8.97 -35.22 4.11
N LEU A 397 -7.94 -36.03 3.86
CA LEU A 397 -8.08 -37.46 3.57
C LEU A 397 -8.27 -38.32 4.82
N ARG A 398 -7.64 -37.95 5.93
CA ARG A 398 -7.73 -38.65 7.21
C ARG A 398 -7.98 -37.66 8.35
N PRO A 399 -9.23 -37.18 8.48
CA PRO A 399 -9.63 -36.27 9.56
C PRO A 399 -9.47 -36.91 10.95
N ASP A 400 -9.38 -38.23 11.01
CA ASP A 400 -9.14 -39.04 12.20
C ASP A 400 -7.66 -39.12 12.62
N LEU A 401 -6.72 -38.87 11.70
CA LEU A 401 -5.29 -38.64 12.00
C LEU A 401 -4.99 -37.14 12.18
N SER A 402 -6.01 -36.32 12.48
CA SER A 402 -5.81 -34.89 12.65
C SER A 402 -4.95 -34.63 13.88
N LEU A 403 -3.74 -34.14 13.63
CA LEU A 403 -2.99 -33.36 14.61
C LEU A 403 -3.92 -32.25 15.14
N PRO A 404 -3.95 -32.01 16.46
CA PRO A 404 -4.93 -31.12 17.07
C PRO A 404 -4.89 -29.74 16.41
N ASP A 405 -6.08 -29.18 16.24
CA ASP A 405 -6.36 -27.97 15.44
C ASP A 405 -5.77 -26.66 16.04
N GLN A 406 -4.73 -26.73 16.89
CA GLN A 406 -4.25 -25.62 17.73
C GLN A 406 -2.77 -25.67 18.16
N THR A 407 -1.82 -26.35 17.48
CA THR A 407 -0.43 -26.29 18.00
C THR A 407 0.72 -26.61 17.04
N LEU A 408 0.49 -26.77 15.74
CA LEU A 408 1.61 -26.94 14.81
C LEU A 408 1.91 -25.64 14.12
N ALA A 409 3.09 -25.12 14.41
CA ALA A 409 3.48 -23.90 13.77
C ALA A 409 3.80 -24.09 12.29
N LEU A 410 3.45 -23.13 11.42
CA LEU A 410 4.06 -22.96 10.10
C LEU A 410 5.60 -23.00 10.23
N SER A 411 6.17 -22.53 11.36
CA SER A 411 7.59 -22.71 11.68
C SER A 411 8.00 -24.17 11.96
N ASP A 412 7.14 -25.00 12.54
CA ASP A 412 7.41 -26.41 12.82
C ASP A 412 7.34 -27.26 11.55
N LEU A 413 6.39 -26.97 10.65
CA LEU A 413 6.32 -27.58 9.31
C LEU A 413 7.54 -27.25 8.43
N THR A 414 8.19 -26.09 8.67
CA THR A 414 9.47 -25.75 8.00
C THR A 414 10.69 -26.43 8.62
N GLN A 415 10.60 -26.92 9.87
CA GLN A 415 11.67 -27.69 10.51
C GLN A 415 11.67 -29.17 10.13
N LEU A 416 10.54 -29.71 9.66
CA LEU A 416 10.47 -31.04 9.07
C LEU A 416 11.24 -31.02 7.73
N ARG A 417 12.33 -31.77 7.68
CA ARG A 417 13.25 -31.77 6.53
C ARG A 417 12.94 -32.89 5.57
N SER A 418 12.38 -34.00 6.05
CA SER A 418 12.12 -35.22 5.28
C SER A 418 10.67 -35.72 5.39
N LEU A 419 10.31 -36.67 4.51
CA LEU A 419 9.00 -37.34 4.55
C LEU A 419 8.80 -38.15 5.85
N ALA A 420 9.86 -38.76 6.37
CA ALA A 420 9.89 -39.49 7.63
C ALA A 420 9.64 -38.57 8.83
N ASP A 421 10.10 -37.32 8.78
CA ASP A 421 9.82 -36.35 9.85
C ASP A 421 8.31 -36.06 9.95
N VAL A 422 7.63 -35.98 8.80
CA VAL A 422 6.17 -35.77 8.74
C VAL A 422 5.42 -37.00 9.24
N ALA A 423 5.83 -38.19 8.82
CA ALA A 423 5.16 -39.41 9.24
C ALA A 423 5.39 -39.72 10.73
N ALA A 424 6.60 -39.53 11.24
CA ALA A 424 6.90 -39.64 12.68
C ALA A 424 6.18 -38.57 13.52
N ALA A 425 5.82 -37.41 12.95
CA ALA A 425 4.98 -36.43 13.63
C ALA A 425 3.52 -36.91 13.74
N LEU A 426 3.01 -37.60 12.72
CA LEU A 426 1.65 -38.15 12.66
C LEU A 426 1.50 -39.44 13.50
N ASP A 427 2.53 -40.29 13.56
CA ASP A 427 2.53 -41.56 14.31
C ASP A 427 2.57 -41.35 15.84
N ARG A 428 2.81 -40.12 16.29
CA ARG A 428 2.77 -39.72 17.70
C ARG A 428 1.35 -39.50 18.26
N TYR A 429 0.31 -39.79 17.48
CA TYR A 429 -1.10 -39.57 17.85
C TYR A 429 -1.96 -40.82 17.66
N GLU A 430 -2.64 -41.29 18.71
CA GLU A 430 -3.63 -42.37 18.65
C GLU A 430 -5.03 -41.86 18.24
N PRO A 431 -5.81 -42.63 17.46
CA PRO A 431 -7.07 -42.17 16.87
C PRO A 431 -8.27 -42.26 17.85
N ASP A 432 -9.08 -41.19 17.91
CA ASP A 432 -10.38 -41.17 18.61
C ASP A 432 -11.52 -41.59 17.66
N THR A 433 -12.18 -42.71 17.96
CA THR A 433 -13.09 -43.45 17.08
C THR A 433 -14.55 -43.11 17.35
N ALA A 434 -14.95 -41.85 17.23
CA ALA A 434 -16.34 -41.47 17.51
C ALA A 434 -16.86 -40.30 16.67
N ARG A 435 -16.95 -40.44 15.34
CA ARG A 435 -17.94 -39.71 14.51
C ARG A 435 -17.99 -40.25 13.08
N GLY A 436 -18.70 -41.36 12.91
CA GLY A 436 -19.16 -41.82 11.60
C GLY A 436 -20.48 -41.17 11.19
N ARG A 437 -20.54 -40.79 9.90
CA ARG A 437 -21.69 -40.50 9.03
C ARG A 437 -22.14 -39.02 8.92
N CYS A 438 -21.73 -38.41 7.80
CA CYS A 438 -22.40 -37.25 7.20
C CYS A 438 -23.14 -37.72 5.93
N GLU A 439 -24.44 -37.49 5.88
CA GLU A 439 -25.28 -37.70 4.71
C GLU A 439 -25.15 -36.54 3.71
N ALA A 440 -25.18 -36.90 2.43
CA ALA A 440 -25.12 -36.00 1.29
C ALA A 440 -26.42 -35.18 1.15
N VAL A 441 -26.28 -33.87 0.87
CA VAL A 441 -27.40 -33.01 0.48
C VAL A 441 -27.31 -32.73 -1.02
N ALA A 442 -28.46 -32.93 -1.66
CA ALA A 442 -28.69 -33.08 -3.09
C ALA A 442 -28.43 -31.81 -3.93
N ALA A 443 -28.05 -32.08 -5.18
CA ALA A 443 -27.98 -31.13 -6.28
C ALA A 443 -29.34 -30.47 -6.55
N TYR A 444 -29.32 -29.16 -6.79
CA TYR A 444 -30.39 -28.43 -7.47
C TYR A 444 -29.89 -28.02 -8.85
N ASP A 445 -30.38 -28.74 -9.85
CA ASP A 445 -30.35 -28.37 -11.26
C ASP A 445 -31.44 -27.31 -11.51
N GLY A 446 -31.10 -26.26 -12.26
CA GLY A 446 -32.09 -25.37 -12.85
C GLY A 446 -31.76 -23.88 -12.80
N PHE A 447 -30.78 -23.43 -13.58
CA PHE A 447 -30.82 -22.11 -14.20
C PHE A 447 -30.24 -22.20 -15.61
N GLU A 448 -31.11 -21.98 -16.60
CA GLU A 448 -30.76 -21.95 -18.01
C GLU A 448 -29.79 -20.80 -18.30
N ALA A 449 -28.87 -21.08 -19.23
CA ALA A 449 -27.87 -20.17 -19.75
C ALA A 449 -28.52 -18.94 -20.41
N GLY A 450 -28.48 -17.80 -19.73
CA GLY A 450 -28.87 -16.50 -20.27
C GLY A 450 -27.63 -15.63 -20.53
N GLY A 451 -27.17 -15.64 -21.79
CA GLY A 451 -26.40 -14.56 -22.44
C GLY A 451 -25.10 -14.11 -21.77
N GLY A 452 -23.97 -14.60 -22.30
CA GLY A 452 -22.66 -14.04 -22.00
C GLY A 452 -22.62 -12.54 -22.28
N HIS A 453 -22.36 -11.75 -21.24
CA HIS A 453 -21.88 -10.39 -21.42
C HIS A 453 -20.37 -10.49 -21.59
N GLU A 454 -19.93 -10.38 -22.85
CA GLU A 454 -18.52 -10.19 -23.18
C GLU A 454 -17.94 -9.03 -22.34
N PRO A 455 -16.69 -9.16 -21.85
CA PRO A 455 -16.03 -8.04 -21.19
C PRO A 455 -15.95 -6.85 -22.17
N PRO A 456 -16.14 -5.62 -21.69
CA PRO A 456 -16.18 -4.46 -22.58
C PRO A 456 -14.86 -4.32 -23.35
N ASP A 457 -14.97 -4.35 -24.69
CA ASP A 457 -13.95 -3.93 -25.65
C ASP A 457 -13.61 -2.45 -25.42
N GLY A 458 -12.71 -2.19 -24.47
CA GLY A 458 -12.13 -0.87 -24.23
C GLY A 458 -10.68 -0.86 -24.69
N ASP A 459 -10.46 -0.62 -25.98
CA ASP A 459 -9.13 -0.36 -26.57
C ASP A 459 -8.55 0.91 -25.90
N SER A 460 -7.91 0.74 -24.75
CA SER A 460 -7.34 1.85 -23.98
C SER A 460 -6.20 2.44 -24.79
N ALA A 461 -6.37 3.66 -25.29
CA ALA A 461 -5.36 4.34 -26.10
C ALA A 461 -4.01 4.38 -25.35
N LEU A 462 -2.94 4.00 -26.05
CA LEU A 462 -1.58 4.12 -25.55
C LEU A 462 -1.08 5.55 -25.75
N THR A 463 -0.42 6.10 -24.73
CA THR A 463 0.27 7.39 -24.80
C THR A 463 1.75 7.13 -25.09
N ARG A 464 2.27 7.80 -26.13
CA ARG A 464 3.70 7.86 -26.46
C ARG A 464 4.32 9.13 -25.91
N LEU A 465 5.40 8.98 -25.17
CA LEU A 465 6.17 10.07 -24.59
C LEU A 465 7.64 9.97 -25.00
N THR A 466 8.35 11.09 -24.97
CA THR A 466 9.81 11.11 -25.14
C THR A 466 10.48 11.96 -24.05
N LEU A 467 11.73 11.64 -23.75
CA LEU A 467 12.56 12.35 -22.78
C LEU A 467 13.30 13.50 -23.47
N ARG A 468 13.16 14.71 -22.93
CA ARG A 468 13.85 15.92 -23.39
C ARG A 468 14.72 16.51 -22.30
N VAL A 469 15.86 17.05 -22.71
CA VAL A 469 16.74 17.82 -21.85
C VAL A 469 16.32 19.27 -21.91
N VAL A 470 15.88 19.84 -20.79
CA VAL A 470 15.41 21.22 -20.71
C VAL A 470 16.29 22.05 -19.79
N PRO A 471 16.60 23.32 -20.12
CA PRO A 471 17.32 24.22 -19.22
C PRO A 471 16.55 24.43 -17.91
N GLU A 472 17.25 24.37 -16.78
CA GLU A 472 16.65 24.62 -15.47
C GLU A 472 17.59 25.46 -14.60
N SER A 473 17.13 26.64 -14.19
CA SER A 473 17.87 27.52 -13.30
C SER A 473 18.01 26.92 -11.90
N ALA A 474 19.17 27.08 -11.29
CA ALA A 474 19.39 26.70 -9.90
C ALA A 474 18.46 27.48 -8.97
N THR A 475 17.92 26.83 -7.94
CA THR A 475 16.95 27.44 -7.02
C THR A 475 17.59 28.38 -6.01
N GLY A 476 18.93 28.38 -5.90
CA GLY A 476 19.68 29.12 -4.89
C GLY A 476 19.63 28.48 -3.50
N ARG A 477 19.12 27.25 -3.38
CA ARG A 477 18.96 26.52 -2.11
C ARG A 477 19.82 25.27 -2.07
N SER A 478 20.25 24.86 -0.87
CA SER A 478 20.99 23.62 -0.68
C SER A 478 20.08 22.41 -0.87
N LEU A 479 20.70 21.27 -1.21
CA LEU A 479 20.06 19.97 -1.11
C LEU A 479 19.63 19.74 0.35
N GLY A 480 18.41 19.24 0.56
CA GLY A 480 17.91 18.90 1.90
C GLY A 480 18.80 17.86 2.58
N GLY A 481 18.92 17.91 3.91
CA GLY A 481 19.70 16.93 4.67
C GLY A 481 21.23 17.09 4.61
N LEU A 482 21.76 17.96 3.75
CA LEU A 482 23.20 18.06 3.50
C LEU A 482 24.03 18.46 4.73
N ALA A 483 23.46 19.27 5.63
CA ALA A 483 24.10 19.71 6.88
C ALA A 483 23.77 18.81 8.09
N ASP A 484 22.88 17.83 7.92
CA ASP A 484 22.34 17.03 9.03
C ASP A 484 23.16 15.78 9.32
N VAL A 485 23.99 15.38 8.36
CA VAL A 485 24.80 14.16 8.41
C VAL A 485 26.23 14.44 7.92
N PRO A 486 27.25 13.80 8.51
CA PRO A 486 28.59 13.80 7.94
C PRO A 486 28.57 13.17 6.55
N LEU A 487 29.22 13.83 5.59
CA LEU A 487 29.28 13.42 4.21
C LEU A 487 30.54 12.58 3.95
N VAL A 488 30.32 11.44 3.32
CA VAL A 488 31.39 10.59 2.80
C VAL A 488 31.38 10.68 1.29
N ILE A 489 32.52 11.06 0.71
CA ILE A 489 32.70 11.21 -0.73
C ILE A 489 33.57 10.05 -1.21
N THR A 490 33.11 9.30 -2.21
CA THR A 490 33.92 8.21 -2.74
C THR A 490 35.02 8.74 -3.67
N ASP A 491 36.17 8.06 -3.64
CA ASP A 491 37.36 8.43 -4.39
C ASP A 491 37.15 8.25 -5.92
N ASP A 492 37.16 9.34 -6.68
CA ASP A 492 37.02 9.34 -8.14
C ASP A 492 38.33 8.96 -8.87
N GLY A 493 39.44 8.80 -8.16
CA GLY A 493 40.74 8.47 -8.74
C GLY A 493 41.40 9.59 -9.55
N ALA A 494 40.76 10.77 -9.70
CA ALA A 494 41.30 11.95 -10.38
C ALA A 494 41.47 13.17 -9.46
N GLY A 495 41.25 13.00 -8.15
CA GLY A 495 41.46 14.05 -7.14
C GLY A 495 40.29 15.03 -6.99
N ILE A 496 39.18 14.82 -7.71
CA ILE A 496 37.98 15.66 -7.62
C ILE A 496 37.34 15.50 -6.24
N ALA A 497 37.31 14.29 -5.70
CA ALA A 497 36.74 13.97 -4.38
C ALA A 497 37.39 14.78 -3.25
N ALA A 498 38.72 14.92 -3.26
CA ALA A 498 39.45 15.70 -2.27
C ALA A 498 39.05 17.18 -2.34
N MET A 499 38.97 17.73 -3.55
CA MET A 499 38.55 19.13 -3.76
C MET A 499 37.10 19.37 -3.35
N VAL A 500 36.18 18.44 -3.66
CA VAL A 500 34.78 18.50 -3.23
C VAL A 500 34.69 18.49 -1.70
N ALA A 501 35.45 17.61 -1.03
CA ALA A 501 35.48 17.54 0.44
C ALA A 501 35.98 18.86 1.06
N GLU A 502 37.12 19.37 0.58
CA GLU A 502 37.71 20.63 1.05
C GLU A 502 36.76 21.82 0.87
N MET A 503 36.09 21.91 -0.29
CA MET A 503 35.12 22.96 -0.58
C MET A 503 33.88 22.88 0.31
N LEU A 504 33.36 21.68 0.61
CA LEU A 504 32.22 21.51 1.53
C LEU A 504 32.62 21.85 2.98
N VAL A 505 33.82 21.45 3.41
CA VAL A 505 34.37 21.81 4.73
C VAL A 505 34.54 23.33 4.88
N ALA A 506 35.01 24.00 3.83
CA ALA A 506 35.10 25.47 3.81
C ALA A 506 33.74 26.18 3.92
N GLN A 507 32.63 25.48 3.64
CA GLN A 507 31.26 25.97 3.82
C GLN A 507 30.64 25.54 5.15
N GLY A 508 31.44 24.96 6.06
CA GLY A 508 31.02 24.56 7.41
C GLY A 508 30.36 23.18 7.50
N LEU A 509 30.45 22.34 6.46
CA LEU A 509 29.93 20.97 6.46
C LEU A 509 30.99 19.96 6.89
N GLU A 510 30.58 18.88 7.53
CA GLU A 510 31.46 17.73 7.78
C GLU A 510 31.54 16.86 6.52
N ALA A 511 32.70 16.82 5.86
CA ALA A 511 32.91 16.01 4.67
C ALA A 511 34.30 15.37 4.64
N GLN A 512 34.37 14.10 4.22
CA GLN A 512 35.64 13.38 4.08
C GLN A 512 35.63 12.43 2.87
N VAL A 513 36.81 12.21 2.28
CA VAL A 513 37.00 11.23 1.20
C VAL A 513 37.22 9.84 1.80
N CYS A 514 36.58 8.82 1.24
CA CYS A 514 36.84 7.43 1.60
C CYS A 514 36.95 6.52 0.37
N ARG A 515 37.59 5.37 0.56
CA ARG A 515 37.58 4.28 -0.42
C ARG A 515 36.52 3.21 -0.13
N HIS A 516 36.09 3.10 1.13
CA HIS A 516 35.10 2.13 1.57
C HIS A 516 34.11 2.81 2.51
N VAL A 517 32.83 2.74 2.16
CA VAL A 517 31.74 3.32 2.94
C VAL A 517 31.34 2.34 4.06
N SER A 518 31.19 2.86 5.29
CA SER A 518 30.78 2.03 6.43
C SER A 518 29.26 1.93 6.54
N ALA A 519 28.74 0.83 7.11
CA ALA A 519 27.30 0.58 7.21
C ALA A 519 26.52 1.61 8.03
N GLY A 520 27.18 2.35 8.94
CA GLY A 520 26.56 3.42 9.74
C GLY A 520 26.49 4.77 9.03
N THR A 521 26.99 4.87 7.80
CA THR A 521 27.04 6.14 7.04
C THR A 521 25.65 6.53 6.56
N ARG A 522 25.26 7.79 6.78
CA ARG A 522 23.97 8.34 6.33
C ARG A 522 24.09 9.40 5.25
N GLY A 523 25.29 9.93 4.96
CA GLY A 523 25.53 10.89 3.90
C GLY A 523 26.60 10.40 2.93
N VAL A 524 26.24 10.16 1.67
CA VAL A 524 27.17 9.65 0.64
C VAL A 524 27.06 10.45 -0.65
N VAL A 525 28.20 10.89 -1.19
CA VAL A 525 28.36 11.42 -2.55
C VAL A 525 29.22 10.44 -3.35
N LEU A 526 28.59 9.69 -4.24
CA LEU A 526 29.22 8.69 -5.11
C LEU A 526 29.84 9.37 -6.33
N LEU A 527 31.17 9.54 -6.34
CA LEU A 527 31.92 10.12 -7.46
C LEU A 527 32.62 9.07 -8.35
N ASP A 528 32.49 7.78 -8.07
CA ASP A 528 33.10 6.70 -8.88
C ASP A 528 32.68 6.77 -10.36
N GLY A 529 31.49 7.30 -10.67
CA GLY A 529 31.01 7.50 -12.04
C GLY A 529 31.74 8.61 -12.82
N LEU A 530 32.66 9.35 -12.21
CA LEU A 530 33.57 10.28 -12.90
C LEU A 530 34.90 9.64 -13.30
N ARG A 531 35.16 8.39 -12.88
CA ARG A 531 36.38 7.67 -13.26
C ARG A 531 36.46 7.53 -14.77
N ALA A 532 37.67 7.68 -15.31
CA ALA A 532 37.92 7.37 -16.71
C ALA A 532 37.73 5.85 -16.92
N VAL A 533 36.79 5.49 -17.79
CA VAL A 533 36.52 4.10 -18.17
C VAL A 533 37.04 3.84 -19.58
N SER A 534 37.79 2.75 -19.75
CA SER A 534 38.37 2.31 -21.02
C SER A 534 37.71 1.03 -21.55
N SER A 535 36.96 0.33 -20.71
CA SER A 535 36.28 -0.90 -21.06
C SER A 535 34.88 -1.00 -20.44
N TYR A 536 34.06 -1.86 -21.05
CA TYR A 536 32.75 -2.25 -20.52
C TYR A 536 32.86 -2.83 -19.10
N GLN A 537 33.86 -3.67 -18.84
CA GLN A 537 34.05 -4.33 -17.55
C GLN A 537 34.32 -3.33 -16.41
N GLU A 538 35.09 -2.27 -16.69
CA GLU A 538 35.34 -1.19 -15.73
C GLU A 538 34.06 -0.41 -15.42
N ALA A 539 33.26 -0.07 -16.43
CA ALA A 539 32.00 0.64 -16.23
C ALA A 539 30.97 -0.19 -15.44
N VAL A 540 30.85 -1.49 -15.73
CA VAL A 540 29.98 -2.39 -14.97
C VAL A 540 30.46 -2.57 -13.54
N ALA A 541 31.78 -2.63 -13.31
CA ALA A 541 32.33 -2.69 -11.96
C ALA A 541 31.93 -1.45 -11.14
N ILE A 542 32.02 -0.25 -11.73
CA ILE A 542 31.57 1.00 -11.08
C ILE A 542 30.07 0.93 -10.72
N GLN A 543 29.22 0.48 -11.64
CA GLN A 543 27.78 0.35 -11.36
C GLN A 543 27.49 -0.64 -10.23
N ARG A 544 28.16 -1.81 -10.26
CA ARG A 544 28.04 -2.83 -9.21
C ARG A 544 28.51 -2.30 -7.86
N ASP A 545 29.62 -1.58 -7.82
CA ASP A 545 30.17 -1.01 -6.59
C ASP A 545 29.27 0.11 -6.04
N ALA A 546 28.64 0.91 -6.89
CA ALA A 546 27.62 1.88 -6.47
C ALA A 546 26.41 1.18 -5.82
N LEU A 547 25.92 0.08 -6.39
CA LEU A 547 24.85 -0.72 -5.78
C LEU A 547 25.30 -1.34 -4.44
N ARG A 548 26.55 -1.80 -4.33
CA ARG A 548 27.12 -2.29 -3.07
C ARG A 548 27.15 -1.20 -2.00
N VAL A 549 27.57 0.02 -2.35
CA VAL A 549 27.56 1.15 -1.41
C VAL A 549 26.13 1.47 -0.97
N ALA A 550 25.19 1.55 -1.91
CA ALA A 550 23.78 1.78 -1.59
C ALA A 550 23.21 0.69 -0.66
N ARG A 551 23.54 -0.59 -0.92
CA ARG A 551 23.20 -1.73 -0.05
C ARG A 551 23.80 -1.60 1.34
N THR A 552 25.07 -1.21 1.44
CA THR A 552 25.78 -1.06 2.72
C THR A 552 25.15 -0.01 3.62
N ILE A 553 24.72 1.13 3.07
CA ILE A 553 24.13 2.23 3.85
C ILE A 553 22.62 2.11 4.05
N ALA A 554 21.94 1.21 3.33
CA ALA A 554 20.50 1.06 3.35
C ALA A 554 19.92 0.96 4.77
N PRO A 555 20.46 0.14 5.70
CA PRO A 555 19.90 0.06 7.06
C PRO A 555 19.98 1.37 7.84
N ALA A 556 21.07 2.13 7.70
CA ALA A 556 21.25 3.40 8.41
C ALA A 556 20.34 4.50 7.85
N ILE A 557 20.19 4.54 6.52
CA ILE A 557 19.27 5.48 5.85
C ILE A 557 17.82 5.13 6.16
N GLU A 558 17.44 3.85 6.09
CA GLU A 558 16.09 3.38 6.41
C GLU A 558 15.70 3.68 7.85
N ALA A 559 16.66 3.70 8.80
CA ALA A 559 16.40 4.02 10.20
C ALA A 559 16.24 5.53 10.46
N GLY A 560 17.10 6.38 9.85
CA GLY A 560 17.27 7.77 10.26
C GLY A 560 17.24 8.83 9.15
N GLY A 561 16.87 8.46 7.92
CA GLY A 561 17.04 9.34 6.76
C GLY A 561 18.51 9.52 6.38
N GLY A 562 18.80 10.42 5.46
CA GLY A 562 20.16 10.64 4.98
C GLY A 562 20.25 11.37 3.66
N VAL A 563 21.43 11.32 3.04
CA VAL A 563 21.73 11.91 1.74
C VAL A 563 22.42 10.86 0.86
N LEU A 564 21.91 10.64 -0.35
CA LEU A 564 22.59 9.89 -1.39
C LEU A 564 22.67 10.73 -2.68
N VAL A 565 23.88 11.03 -3.12
CA VAL A 565 24.11 11.68 -4.41
C VAL A 565 24.89 10.73 -5.31
N THR A 566 24.36 10.43 -6.49
CA THR A 566 25.10 9.71 -7.54
C THR A 566 25.64 10.71 -8.54
N VAL A 567 26.90 10.56 -8.94
CA VAL A 567 27.52 11.37 -9.99
C VAL A 567 28.04 10.45 -11.09
N GLN A 568 27.66 10.73 -12.32
CA GLN A 568 28.11 10.02 -13.52
C GLN A 568 28.62 11.00 -14.58
N ASP A 569 29.55 10.58 -15.44
CA ASP A 569 29.93 11.30 -16.65
C ASP A 569 29.34 10.61 -17.90
N THR A 570 28.13 11.01 -18.27
CA THR A 570 27.45 10.64 -19.51
C THR A 570 27.24 11.87 -20.42
N GLY A 571 28.08 12.89 -20.25
CA GLY A 571 28.11 14.09 -21.10
C GLY A 571 27.30 15.28 -20.59
N GLY A 572 26.81 15.25 -19.34
CA GLY A 572 26.09 16.37 -18.72
C GLY A 572 24.65 16.57 -19.22
N ARG A 573 24.13 15.63 -20.00
CA ARG A 573 22.80 15.65 -20.65
C ARG A 573 22.14 14.25 -20.66
N PHE A 574 22.50 13.43 -19.69
CA PHE A 574 22.07 12.04 -19.47
C PHE A 574 22.28 11.12 -20.68
N GLY A 575 23.37 11.28 -21.43
CA GLY A 575 23.72 10.41 -22.54
C GLY A 575 22.75 10.41 -23.74
N LEU A 576 21.72 11.26 -23.75
CA LEU A 576 20.64 11.24 -24.76
C LEU A 576 21.11 11.53 -26.19
N SER A 577 22.28 12.16 -26.37
CA SER A 577 22.88 12.41 -27.69
C SER A 577 23.68 11.23 -28.23
N GLY A 578 24.06 10.25 -27.41
CA GLY A 578 24.90 9.13 -27.82
C GLY A 578 26.34 9.51 -28.24
N ALA A 579 26.82 10.70 -27.87
CA ALA A 579 28.08 11.24 -28.40
C ALA A 579 29.33 10.41 -28.04
N ASP A 580 29.34 9.72 -26.90
CA ASP A 580 30.46 8.87 -26.46
C ASP A 580 29.97 7.45 -26.12
N PRO A 581 30.28 6.43 -26.94
CA PRO A 581 29.83 5.06 -26.74
C PRO A 581 30.49 4.37 -25.53
N THR A 582 31.65 4.84 -25.08
CA THR A 582 32.36 4.25 -23.92
C THR A 582 31.73 4.73 -22.61
N ARG A 583 31.20 5.95 -22.59
CA ARG A 583 30.51 6.51 -21.41
C ARG A 583 29.08 5.99 -21.25
N ALA A 584 28.45 5.53 -22.33
CA ALA A 584 27.09 4.98 -22.30
C ALA A 584 26.90 3.86 -21.25
N TRP A 585 27.96 3.12 -20.94
CA TRP A 585 27.96 2.04 -19.94
C TRP A 585 27.84 2.52 -18.48
N LEU A 586 27.92 3.82 -18.20
CA LEU A 586 27.76 4.38 -16.85
C LEU A 586 26.33 4.83 -16.53
N GLY A 587 25.43 4.82 -17.52
CA GLY A 587 24.11 5.43 -17.42
C GLY A 587 23.22 4.95 -16.27
N GLY A 588 23.44 3.73 -15.78
CA GLY A 588 22.60 3.15 -14.73
C GLY A 588 22.71 3.82 -13.35
N LEU A 589 23.76 4.60 -13.05
CA LEU A 589 23.90 5.25 -11.74
C LEU A 589 22.73 6.21 -11.44
N ALA A 590 22.24 6.94 -12.44
CA ALA A 590 21.06 7.79 -12.27
C ALA A 590 19.81 6.97 -11.91
N ALA A 591 19.62 5.77 -12.48
CA ALA A 591 18.49 4.91 -12.18
C ALA A 591 18.58 4.25 -10.79
N LEU A 592 19.80 4.02 -10.27
CA LEU A 592 20.02 3.65 -8.87
C LEU A 592 19.49 4.73 -7.93
N ALA A 593 19.85 6.00 -8.17
CA ALA A 593 19.33 7.12 -7.37
C ALA A 593 17.80 7.26 -7.47
N ARG A 594 17.21 7.12 -8.67
CA ARG A 594 15.75 7.15 -8.84
C ARG A 594 15.05 6.04 -8.05
N THR A 595 15.63 4.83 -8.03
CA THR A 595 15.09 3.72 -7.23
C THR A 595 15.27 3.95 -5.73
N ALA A 596 16.45 4.42 -5.31
CA ALA A 596 16.73 4.76 -3.92
C ALA A 596 15.80 5.86 -3.38
N ALA A 597 15.45 6.86 -4.20
CA ALA A 597 14.48 7.90 -3.83
C ALA A 597 13.08 7.32 -3.52
N GLN A 598 12.67 6.25 -4.21
CA GLN A 598 11.41 5.56 -3.92
C GLN A 598 11.50 4.66 -2.68
N GLU A 599 12.64 3.99 -2.46
CA GLU A 599 12.83 3.11 -1.30
C GLU A 599 13.08 3.88 0.00
N TRP A 600 13.71 5.05 -0.09
CA TRP A 600 14.12 5.87 1.05
C TRP A 600 13.45 7.25 1.03
N PRO A 601 12.12 7.32 1.23
CA PRO A 601 11.38 8.57 1.13
C PRO A 601 11.77 9.60 2.19
N ARG A 602 12.56 9.23 3.22
CA ARG A 602 13.12 10.12 4.26
C ARG A 602 14.51 10.65 3.95
N ALA A 603 15.16 10.17 2.89
CA ALA A 603 16.46 10.65 2.45
C ALA A 603 16.31 11.76 1.40
N ALA A 604 17.32 12.60 1.26
CA ALA A 604 17.50 13.43 0.08
C ALA A 604 18.33 12.64 -0.93
N VAL A 605 17.78 12.42 -2.12
CA VAL A 605 18.44 11.64 -3.16
C VAL A 605 18.54 12.45 -4.45
N LYS A 606 19.72 12.50 -5.06
CA LYS A 606 19.98 13.25 -6.30
C LYS A 606 20.88 12.47 -7.26
N ALA A 607 20.55 12.51 -8.54
CA ALA A 607 21.42 12.09 -9.64
C ALA A 607 22.00 13.30 -10.36
N ILE A 608 23.32 13.36 -10.47
CA ILE A 608 24.06 14.39 -11.21
C ILE A 608 24.76 13.73 -12.39
N ASP A 609 24.41 14.11 -13.60
CA ASP A 609 25.23 13.84 -14.77
C ASP A 609 26.16 15.04 -15.00
N CYS A 610 27.46 14.87 -14.77
CA CYS A 610 28.44 15.95 -14.88
C CYS A 610 29.41 15.68 -16.03
N ALA A 611 29.36 16.52 -17.07
CA ALA A 611 30.27 16.41 -18.18
C ALA A 611 31.71 16.66 -17.72
N ARG A 612 32.55 15.62 -17.75
CA ARG A 612 33.99 15.75 -17.40
C ARG A 612 34.76 16.40 -18.54
N GLY A 613 34.77 15.76 -19.71
CA GLY A 613 35.55 16.22 -20.88
C GLY A 613 37.02 16.48 -20.51
N ASP A 614 37.59 17.53 -21.07
CA ASP A 614 38.94 18.04 -20.73
C ASP A 614 38.89 19.15 -19.66
N ARG A 615 37.81 19.24 -18.87
CA ARG A 615 37.69 20.26 -17.83
C ARG A 615 38.70 20.03 -16.71
N ASP A 616 39.18 21.14 -16.16
CA ASP A 616 39.96 21.15 -14.93
C ASP A 616 39.19 20.46 -13.78
N PRO A 617 39.79 19.48 -13.07
CA PRO A 617 39.20 18.87 -11.88
C PRO A 617 38.60 19.86 -10.88
N ALA A 618 39.24 21.01 -10.67
CA ALA A 618 38.73 22.04 -9.76
C ALA A 618 37.41 22.67 -10.26
N ALA A 619 37.26 22.84 -11.57
CA ALA A 619 36.02 23.34 -12.18
C ALA A 619 34.88 22.32 -12.08
N ILE A 620 35.19 21.02 -12.13
CA ILE A 620 34.21 19.95 -11.92
C ILE A 620 33.77 19.92 -10.46
N ALA A 621 34.73 19.94 -9.52
CA ALA A 621 34.45 20.01 -8.08
C ALA A 621 33.57 21.23 -7.74
N THR A 622 33.91 22.40 -8.29
CA THR A 622 33.12 23.64 -8.11
C THR A 622 31.69 23.48 -8.61
N ALA A 623 31.48 22.85 -9.77
CA ALA A 623 30.15 22.65 -10.34
C ALA A 623 29.30 21.70 -9.45
N ILE A 624 29.89 20.60 -8.97
CA ILE A 624 29.21 19.65 -8.07
C ILE A 624 28.86 20.32 -6.75
N VAL A 625 29.80 21.00 -6.10
CA VAL A 625 29.56 21.69 -4.82
C VAL A 625 28.52 22.80 -4.97
N THR A 626 28.56 23.56 -6.07
CA THR A 626 27.54 24.57 -6.36
C THR A 626 26.16 23.94 -6.50
N GLU A 627 26.04 22.80 -7.17
CA GLU A 627 24.77 22.08 -7.31
C GLU A 627 24.26 21.53 -5.95
N LEU A 628 25.16 21.06 -5.08
CA LEU A 628 24.79 20.59 -3.74
C LEU A 628 24.33 21.74 -2.83
N LEU A 629 24.97 22.90 -2.91
CA LEU A 629 24.70 24.04 -2.02
C LEU A 629 23.62 24.99 -2.55
N ARG A 630 23.38 25.02 -3.86
CA ARG A 630 22.50 26.02 -4.51
C ARG A 630 21.55 25.45 -5.55
N GLY A 631 21.63 24.15 -5.86
CA GLY A 631 20.84 23.51 -6.91
C GLY A 631 19.44 23.03 -6.49
N GLY A 632 19.13 22.98 -5.18
CA GLY A 632 17.84 22.53 -4.66
C GLY A 632 17.62 21.01 -4.74
N SER A 633 16.35 20.59 -4.73
CA SER A 633 15.92 19.19 -4.63
C SER A 633 15.58 18.52 -5.97
N ALA A 634 15.93 19.14 -7.11
CA ALA A 634 15.72 18.54 -8.43
C ALA A 634 16.38 17.14 -8.48
N PRO A 635 15.64 16.06 -8.79
CA PRO A 635 16.15 14.70 -8.60
C PRO A 635 17.18 14.28 -9.65
N ASN A 636 17.11 14.86 -10.86
CA ASN A 636 18.03 14.59 -11.96
C ASN A 636 18.56 15.92 -12.48
N VAL A 637 19.87 16.12 -12.47
CA VAL A 637 20.51 17.35 -12.95
C VAL A 637 21.67 17.03 -13.87
N GLY A 638 21.68 17.64 -15.05
CA GLY A 638 22.80 17.63 -15.98
C GLY A 638 23.62 18.91 -15.85
N LEU A 639 24.94 18.77 -15.79
CA LEU A 639 25.91 19.86 -15.74
C LEU A 639 26.80 19.79 -16.97
N GLY A 640 26.54 20.67 -17.94
CA GLY A 640 27.27 20.76 -19.20
C GLY A 640 28.66 21.36 -19.07
N VAL A 641 29.51 21.13 -20.08
CA VAL A 641 30.87 21.70 -20.15
C VAL A 641 30.86 23.23 -20.27
N ASP A 642 29.79 23.78 -20.83
CA ASP A 642 29.53 25.21 -21.01
C ASP A 642 28.91 25.88 -19.76
N GLY A 643 28.80 25.14 -18.66
CA GLY A 643 28.17 25.62 -17.43
C GLY A 643 26.64 25.59 -17.47
N THR A 644 26.03 25.02 -18.51
CA THR A 644 24.58 24.84 -18.57
C THR A 644 24.11 23.86 -17.50
N ARG A 645 23.00 24.21 -16.85
CA ARG A 645 22.27 23.34 -15.92
C ARG A 645 20.97 22.93 -16.58
N VAL A 646 20.74 21.62 -16.65
CA VAL A 646 19.58 21.03 -17.32
C VAL A 646 18.93 19.97 -16.45
N THR A 647 17.66 19.67 -16.73
CA THR A 647 16.91 18.56 -16.13
C THR A 647 16.23 17.74 -17.22
N LEU A 648 15.58 16.65 -16.82
CA LEU A 648 14.84 15.74 -17.69
C LEU A 648 13.34 16.03 -17.61
N GLU A 649 12.72 16.25 -18.76
CA GLU A 649 11.27 16.42 -18.90
C GLU A 649 10.71 15.33 -19.81
N THR A 650 9.54 14.82 -19.47
CA THR A 650 8.81 13.85 -20.30
C THR A 650 7.72 14.60 -21.06
N VAL A 651 7.78 14.58 -22.39
CA VAL A 651 6.83 15.30 -23.25
C VAL A 651 6.04 14.33 -24.12
N ALA A 652 4.77 14.65 -24.37
CA ALA A 652 3.95 13.89 -25.31
C ALA A 652 4.54 13.98 -26.71
N ALA A 653 4.54 12.86 -27.43
CA ALA A 653 5.02 12.78 -28.79
C ALA A 653 4.04 11.97 -29.65
N GLU A 654 3.88 12.36 -30.91
CA GLU A 654 3.06 11.61 -31.85
C GLU A 654 3.73 10.29 -32.23
N TYR A 655 2.92 9.28 -32.53
CA TYR A 655 3.42 8.03 -33.09
C TYR A 655 3.95 8.27 -34.51
N PRO A 656 5.03 7.57 -34.92
CA PRO A 656 5.47 7.58 -36.31
C PRO A 656 4.35 7.14 -37.26
N ALA A 657 4.38 7.63 -38.50
CA ALA A 657 3.51 7.10 -39.55
C ALA A 657 3.86 5.62 -39.83
N ALA A 658 2.96 4.92 -40.53
CA ALA A 658 3.04 3.46 -40.79
C ALA A 658 4.49 2.96 -41.05
N PRO A 659 4.86 1.77 -40.54
CA PRO A 659 6.24 1.29 -40.56
C PRO A 659 6.81 1.30 -41.99
N SER A 660 7.83 2.13 -42.22
CA SER A 660 8.58 2.14 -43.47
C SER A 660 9.96 1.55 -43.19
N GLY A 661 10.24 0.35 -43.74
CA GLY A 661 11.58 -0.23 -43.64
C GLY A 661 11.67 -1.73 -43.40
N PHE A 662 10.56 -2.49 -43.36
CA PHE A 662 10.63 -3.95 -43.36
C PHE A 662 10.08 -4.51 -44.69
N ASP A 663 11.00 -4.86 -45.59
CA ASP A 663 10.67 -5.64 -46.78
C ASP A 663 10.19 -7.05 -46.41
N ASP A 664 9.31 -7.60 -47.23
CA ASP A 664 8.89 -9.00 -47.14
C ASP A 664 10.12 -9.93 -47.13
N GLY A 665 10.19 -10.83 -46.14
CA GLY A 665 11.31 -11.76 -45.97
C GLY A 665 12.57 -11.22 -45.27
N ALA A 666 12.55 -10.00 -44.70
CA ALA A 666 13.67 -9.47 -43.92
C ALA A 666 14.08 -10.40 -42.76
N VAL A 667 15.39 -10.59 -42.57
CA VAL A 667 15.92 -11.42 -41.47
C VAL A 667 16.02 -10.60 -40.18
N VAL A 668 15.29 -11.02 -39.15
CA VAL A 668 15.23 -10.37 -37.83
C VAL A 668 15.75 -11.34 -36.77
N VAL A 669 16.77 -10.93 -36.02
CA VAL A 669 17.19 -11.66 -34.83
C VAL A 669 16.49 -11.09 -33.60
N ALA A 670 15.88 -11.94 -32.78
CA ALA A 670 15.22 -11.52 -31.55
C ALA A 670 15.68 -12.33 -30.34
N SER A 671 16.22 -11.68 -29.31
CA SER A 671 16.51 -12.33 -28.03
C SER A 671 15.29 -12.25 -27.09
N GLY A 672 14.93 -13.36 -26.45
CA GLY A 672 13.78 -13.39 -25.52
C GLY A 672 12.41 -13.38 -26.22
N GLY A 673 12.37 -13.57 -27.54
CA GLY A 673 11.14 -13.54 -28.37
C GLY A 673 10.32 -14.83 -28.40
N ALA A 674 10.76 -15.87 -27.70
CA ALA A 674 10.10 -17.18 -27.71
C ALA A 674 8.99 -17.32 -26.65
N ARG A 675 8.88 -16.36 -25.73
CA ARG A 675 7.91 -16.32 -24.62
C ARG A 675 7.60 -14.86 -24.25
N GLY A 676 6.50 -14.62 -23.54
CA GLY A 676 6.17 -13.32 -22.93
C GLY A 676 5.86 -12.18 -23.93
N VAL A 677 6.09 -10.93 -23.51
CA VAL A 677 5.66 -9.72 -24.25
C VAL A 677 6.39 -9.54 -25.58
N THR A 678 7.65 -9.93 -25.67
CA THR A 678 8.44 -9.90 -26.91
C THR A 678 7.82 -10.82 -27.97
N ALA A 679 7.30 -12.00 -27.57
CA ALA A 679 6.61 -12.90 -28.49
C ALA A 679 5.31 -12.27 -29.03
N ALA A 680 4.52 -11.60 -28.18
CA ALA A 680 3.31 -10.91 -28.61
C ALA A 680 3.60 -9.77 -29.61
N ALA A 681 4.68 -9.02 -29.38
CA ALA A 681 5.15 -7.98 -30.28
C ALA A 681 5.59 -8.56 -31.65
N LEU A 682 6.38 -9.65 -31.64
CA LEU A 682 6.83 -10.33 -32.85
C LEU A 682 5.69 -10.97 -33.65
N ARG A 683 4.62 -11.45 -32.99
CA ARG A 683 3.40 -11.92 -33.68
C ARG A 683 2.71 -10.82 -34.47
N THR A 684 2.68 -9.61 -33.91
CA THR A 684 2.11 -8.45 -34.62
C THR A 684 2.98 -8.06 -35.82
N LEU A 685 4.30 -8.08 -35.66
CA LEU A 685 5.25 -7.89 -36.76
C LEU A 685 5.10 -8.95 -37.85
N ALA A 686 4.95 -10.23 -37.46
CA ALA A 686 4.77 -11.34 -38.40
C ALA A 686 3.54 -11.16 -39.29
N ALA A 687 2.41 -10.78 -38.69
CA ALA A 687 1.15 -10.55 -39.38
C ALA A 687 1.22 -9.40 -40.41
N GLN A 688 2.09 -8.41 -40.20
CA GLN A 688 2.16 -7.22 -41.05
C GLN A 688 3.28 -7.29 -42.10
N CYS A 689 4.43 -7.87 -41.75
CA CYS A 689 5.66 -7.77 -42.54
C CYS A 689 6.24 -9.12 -43.02
N ARG A 690 5.68 -10.27 -42.57
CA ARG A 690 6.13 -11.62 -42.96
C ARG A 690 7.67 -11.83 -42.93
N PRO A 691 8.35 -11.47 -41.83
CA PRO A 691 9.81 -11.58 -41.75
C PRO A 691 10.28 -13.03 -41.58
N ARG A 692 11.60 -13.23 -41.74
CA ARG A 692 12.31 -14.41 -41.25
C ARG A 692 12.84 -14.15 -39.84
N LEU A 693 12.33 -14.85 -38.83
CA LEU A 693 12.60 -14.62 -37.41
C LEU A 693 13.59 -15.66 -36.86
N ALA A 694 14.77 -15.22 -36.44
CA ALA A 694 15.72 -16.02 -35.67
C ALA A 694 15.57 -15.68 -34.18
N LEU A 695 14.93 -16.58 -33.41
CA LEU A 695 14.67 -16.39 -31.99
C LEU A 695 15.77 -17.02 -31.15
N LEU A 696 16.46 -16.23 -30.33
CA LEU A 696 17.44 -16.70 -29.36
C LEU A 696 16.77 -16.86 -27.99
N GLY A 697 16.92 -18.05 -27.39
CA GLY A 697 16.41 -18.34 -26.04
C GLY A 697 17.18 -19.47 -25.38
N ARG A 698 17.05 -19.63 -24.05
CA ARG A 698 17.81 -20.65 -23.30
C ARG A 698 17.13 -22.02 -23.25
N THR A 699 15.85 -22.11 -23.63
CA THR A 699 15.07 -23.35 -23.52
C THR A 699 15.51 -24.32 -24.62
N PRO A 700 16.06 -25.50 -24.32
CA PRO A 700 16.36 -26.48 -25.36
C PRO A 700 15.06 -27.09 -25.91
N LEU A 701 14.95 -27.20 -27.24
CA LEU A 701 13.83 -27.86 -27.92
C LEU A 701 14.16 -29.32 -28.15
N GLU A 702 14.08 -30.11 -27.09
CA GLU A 702 14.30 -31.55 -27.17
C GLU A 702 13.04 -32.27 -27.64
N ASP A 703 13.17 -33.31 -28.46
CA ASP A 703 12.03 -34.12 -28.91
C ASP A 703 11.23 -34.61 -27.70
N GLU A 704 9.93 -34.38 -27.77
CA GLU A 704 9.04 -34.82 -26.72
C GLU A 704 8.82 -36.33 -26.87
N PRO A 705 9.10 -37.14 -25.83
CA PRO A 705 8.85 -38.57 -25.91
C PRO A 705 7.37 -38.89 -26.21
N ASP A 706 7.13 -39.91 -27.03
CA ASP A 706 5.77 -40.37 -27.36
C ASP A 706 4.96 -40.70 -26.10
N GLY A 707 3.67 -40.33 -26.12
CA GLY A 707 2.70 -40.61 -25.06
C GLY A 707 2.66 -39.59 -23.92
N LEU A 708 3.31 -38.43 -24.04
CA LEU A 708 3.26 -37.35 -23.04
C LEU A 708 2.27 -36.23 -23.38
N ALA A 709 1.71 -36.22 -24.59
CA ALA A 709 0.90 -35.11 -25.11
C ALA A 709 -0.30 -34.73 -24.22
N ASP A 710 -0.96 -35.73 -23.62
CA ASP A 710 -2.16 -35.53 -22.81
C ASP A 710 -1.86 -34.91 -21.43
N ALA A 711 -0.60 -34.89 -21.00
CA ALA A 711 -0.19 -34.30 -19.74
C ALA A 711 0.00 -32.78 -19.88
N THR A 712 -1.05 -31.99 -19.69
CA THR A 712 -1.06 -30.53 -19.98
C THR A 712 -0.37 -29.67 -18.93
N ASP A 713 -0.21 -30.17 -17.71
CA ASP A 713 0.40 -29.44 -16.59
C ASP A 713 1.68 -30.12 -16.05
N LYS A 714 2.34 -29.44 -15.11
CA LYS A 714 3.60 -29.92 -14.52
C LYS A 714 3.43 -31.24 -13.76
N ARG A 715 2.33 -31.44 -13.04
CA ARG A 715 2.10 -32.63 -12.20
C ARG A 715 1.87 -33.85 -13.09
N ALA A 716 1.02 -33.72 -14.10
CA ALA A 716 0.76 -34.77 -15.07
C ALA A 716 2.04 -35.20 -15.82
N LEU A 717 2.89 -34.24 -16.21
CA LEU A 717 4.15 -34.53 -16.88
C LEU A 717 5.14 -35.29 -16.01
N ILE A 718 5.25 -34.94 -14.73
CA ILE A 718 6.11 -35.66 -13.78
C ILE A 718 5.67 -37.12 -13.66
N ARG A 719 4.36 -37.38 -13.54
CA ARG A 719 3.80 -38.75 -13.46
C ARG A 719 4.15 -39.57 -14.71
N ALA A 720 3.90 -38.99 -15.89
CA ALA A 720 4.11 -39.68 -17.15
C ALA A 720 5.60 -39.95 -17.43
N LEU A 721 6.49 -39.01 -17.12
CA LEU A 721 7.94 -39.18 -17.23
C LEU A 721 8.47 -40.30 -16.34
N ALA A 722 7.98 -40.38 -15.10
CA ALA A 722 8.43 -41.37 -14.16
C ALA A 722 7.90 -42.78 -14.50
N ASN A 723 6.66 -42.90 -15.00
CA ASN A 723 6.13 -44.16 -15.53
C ASN A 723 6.95 -44.66 -16.72
N ARG A 724 7.37 -43.75 -17.61
CA ARG A 724 8.23 -44.09 -18.75
C ARG A 724 9.61 -44.56 -18.33
N ALA A 725 10.25 -43.87 -17.39
CA ALA A 725 11.58 -44.24 -16.90
C ALA A 725 11.60 -45.69 -16.37
N ARG A 726 10.52 -46.10 -15.69
CA ARG A 726 10.36 -47.49 -15.21
C ARG A 726 10.17 -48.51 -16.31
N ALA A 727 9.34 -48.21 -17.31
CA ALA A 727 9.19 -49.10 -18.46
C ALA A 727 10.52 -49.33 -19.19
N GLN A 728 11.48 -48.41 -19.04
CA GLN A 728 12.84 -48.48 -19.59
C GLN A 728 13.88 -49.03 -18.59
N GLY A 729 13.48 -49.40 -17.37
CA GLY A 729 14.37 -49.94 -16.34
C GLY A 729 15.30 -48.91 -15.70
N THR A 730 14.93 -47.62 -15.70
CA THR A 730 15.69 -46.50 -15.13
C THR A 730 14.92 -45.79 -14.01
N THR A 731 15.64 -45.18 -13.06
CA THR A 731 15.06 -44.52 -11.88
C THR A 731 15.70 -43.14 -11.65
N PRO A 732 15.27 -42.08 -12.37
CA PRO A 732 15.86 -40.74 -12.25
C PRO A 732 15.47 -40.04 -10.94
N ALA A 733 16.25 -39.03 -10.54
CA ALA A 733 15.96 -38.26 -9.31
C ALA A 733 14.69 -37.39 -9.45
N LEU A 734 14.02 -37.08 -8.34
CA LEU A 734 12.74 -36.36 -8.35
C LEU A 734 12.90 -34.88 -8.75
N THR A 735 13.96 -34.22 -8.25
CA THR A 735 14.38 -32.89 -8.74
C THR A 735 14.68 -32.89 -10.23
N GLU A 736 15.25 -33.98 -10.76
CA GLU A 736 15.52 -34.16 -12.19
C GLU A 736 14.21 -34.27 -12.98
N LEU A 737 13.23 -35.04 -12.52
CA LEU A 737 11.89 -35.14 -13.13
C LEU A 737 11.15 -33.80 -13.12
N SER A 738 11.19 -33.06 -12.02
CA SER A 738 10.57 -31.73 -11.88
C SER A 738 11.26 -30.67 -12.73
N ALA A 739 12.58 -30.74 -12.87
CA ALA A 739 13.34 -29.92 -13.81
C ALA A 739 13.03 -30.31 -15.26
N ARG A 740 12.88 -31.61 -15.55
CA ARG A 740 12.51 -32.12 -16.88
C ARG A 740 11.11 -31.69 -17.29
N ALA A 741 10.12 -31.80 -16.40
CA ALA A 741 8.76 -31.34 -16.65
C ALA A 741 8.69 -29.83 -16.92
N ARG A 742 9.43 -29.01 -16.14
CA ARG A 742 9.56 -27.57 -16.43
C ARG A 742 10.19 -27.30 -17.79
N ARG A 743 11.24 -28.05 -18.17
CA ARG A 743 11.88 -27.94 -19.48
C ARG A 743 10.89 -28.30 -20.60
N LEU A 744 10.10 -29.36 -20.44
CA LEU A 744 9.08 -29.77 -21.41
C LEU A 744 7.97 -28.72 -21.56
N LEU A 745 7.42 -28.19 -20.47
CA LEU A 745 6.42 -27.13 -20.53
C LEU A 745 6.97 -25.86 -21.20
N ALA A 746 8.20 -25.46 -20.85
CA ALA A 746 8.86 -24.35 -21.52
C ALA A 746 9.07 -24.63 -23.01
N ALA A 747 9.48 -25.85 -23.39
CA ALA A 747 9.65 -26.24 -24.78
C ALA A 747 8.31 -26.24 -25.55
N ARG A 748 7.21 -26.69 -24.93
CA ARG A 748 5.86 -26.62 -25.49
C ARG A 748 5.39 -25.19 -25.69
N GLU A 749 5.59 -24.31 -24.70
CA GLU A 749 5.27 -22.87 -24.83
C GLU A 749 6.06 -22.22 -25.97
N VAL A 750 7.36 -22.55 -26.08
CA VAL A 750 8.18 -22.10 -27.21
C VAL A 750 7.62 -22.64 -28.53
N ARG A 751 7.36 -23.95 -28.67
CA ARG A 751 6.78 -24.54 -29.88
C ARG A 751 5.44 -23.91 -30.26
N ALA A 752 4.56 -23.67 -29.29
CA ALA A 752 3.29 -22.98 -29.52
C ALA A 752 3.50 -21.55 -30.04
N THR A 753 4.50 -20.85 -29.50
CA THR A 753 4.90 -19.52 -29.99
C THR A 753 5.43 -19.59 -31.42
N LEU A 754 6.29 -20.56 -31.75
CA LEU A 754 6.80 -20.77 -33.12
C LEU A 754 5.65 -21.00 -34.10
N ALA A 755 4.74 -21.93 -33.78
CA ALA A 755 3.58 -22.22 -34.60
C ALA A 755 2.66 -21.00 -34.78
N ALA A 756 2.46 -20.20 -33.72
CA ALA A 756 1.66 -18.98 -33.78
C ALA A 756 2.30 -17.87 -34.62
N LEU A 757 3.64 -17.80 -34.67
CA LEU A 757 4.38 -16.88 -35.52
C LEU A 757 4.35 -17.32 -36.99
N GLU A 758 4.48 -18.63 -37.25
CA GLU A 758 4.35 -19.21 -38.59
C GLU A 758 2.92 -19.03 -39.14
N ALA A 759 1.90 -19.28 -38.33
CA ALA A 759 0.50 -19.04 -38.68
C ALA A 759 0.21 -17.55 -38.99
N ALA A 760 0.96 -16.63 -38.37
CA ALA A 760 0.89 -15.20 -38.66
C ALA A 760 1.64 -14.82 -39.96
N GLY A 761 2.40 -15.73 -40.57
CA GLY A 761 3.06 -15.54 -41.86
C GLY A 761 4.58 -15.34 -41.80
N ALA A 762 5.22 -15.48 -40.64
CA ALA A 762 6.68 -15.45 -40.55
C ALA A 762 7.31 -16.82 -40.88
N THR A 763 8.56 -16.83 -41.33
CA THR A 763 9.41 -18.04 -41.29
C THR A 763 10.22 -18.00 -40.01
N VAL A 764 10.18 -19.03 -39.16
CA VAL A 764 10.76 -18.94 -37.80
C VAL A 764 11.82 -20.01 -37.58
N ARG A 765 12.90 -19.63 -36.91
CA ARG A 765 13.96 -20.51 -36.42
C ARG A 765 14.24 -20.19 -34.98
N TYR A 766 14.25 -21.21 -34.13
CA TYR A 766 14.61 -21.08 -32.74
C TYR A 766 16.01 -21.64 -32.49
N LEU A 767 16.85 -20.85 -31.81
CA LEU A 767 18.24 -21.18 -31.51
C LEU A 767 18.41 -21.20 -29.98
N PRO A 768 18.66 -22.38 -29.37
CA PRO A 768 18.84 -22.51 -27.93
C PRO A 768 20.22 -21.98 -27.49
N VAL A 769 20.33 -20.67 -27.26
CA VAL A 769 21.56 -19.97 -26.91
C VAL A 769 21.32 -19.00 -25.76
N ASP A 770 22.25 -18.97 -24.79
CA ASP A 770 22.30 -17.89 -23.80
C ASP A 770 22.89 -16.64 -24.44
N VAL A 771 22.11 -15.56 -24.50
CA VAL A 771 22.51 -14.31 -25.16
C VAL A 771 23.73 -13.64 -24.49
N ARG A 772 24.05 -14.03 -23.24
CA ARG A 772 25.25 -13.56 -22.53
C ARG A 772 26.54 -14.25 -23.03
N ASP A 773 26.43 -15.39 -23.71
CA ASP A 773 27.57 -16.09 -24.30
C ASP A 773 27.82 -15.55 -25.72
N ARG A 774 28.79 -14.65 -25.82
CA ARG A 774 29.15 -13.97 -27.06
C ARG A 774 29.53 -14.93 -28.18
N ASP A 775 30.29 -15.98 -27.87
CA ASP A 775 30.79 -16.91 -28.88
C ASP A 775 29.68 -17.82 -29.38
N ALA A 776 28.80 -18.28 -28.47
CA ALA A 776 27.63 -19.05 -28.84
C ALA A 776 26.64 -18.24 -29.70
N VAL A 777 26.41 -16.96 -29.37
CA VAL A 777 25.59 -16.05 -30.19
C VAL A 777 26.22 -15.86 -31.57
N ALA A 778 27.52 -15.59 -31.65
CA ALA A 778 28.21 -15.42 -32.93
C ALA A 778 28.06 -16.65 -33.82
N LYS A 779 28.29 -17.85 -33.27
CA LYS A 779 28.13 -19.12 -33.98
C LYS A 779 26.70 -19.32 -34.49
N ALA A 780 25.70 -19.12 -33.64
CA ALA A 780 24.30 -19.30 -34.02
C ALA A 780 23.85 -18.35 -35.13
N LEU A 781 24.39 -17.13 -35.17
CA LEU A 781 24.10 -16.18 -36.24
C LEU A 781 24.84 -16.46 -37.55
N VAL A 782 25.96 -17.20 -37.53
CA VAL A 782 26.57 -17.73 -38.77
C VAL A 782 25.60 -18.69 -39.44
N GLU A 783 25.01 -19.63 -38.69
CA GLU A 783 24.04 -20.59 -39.21
C GLU A 783 22.79 -19.90 -39.82
N VAL A 784 22.35 -18.78 -39.23
CA VAL A 784 21.26 -17.96 -39.80
C VAL A 784 21.67 -17.32 -41.12
N ARG A 785 22.89 -16.77 -41.19
CA ARG A 785 23.37 -16.09 -42.41
C ARG A 785 23.58 -17.05 -43.57
N ASP A 786 24.12 -18.22 -43.31
CA ASP A 786 24.39 -19.22 -44.34
C ASP A 786 23.10 -19.66 -45.07
N GLU A 787 21.97 -19.66 -44.37
CA GLU A 787 20.70 -20.10 -44.93
C GLU A 787 19.80 -18.95 -45.40
N TRP A 788 19.70 -17.87 -44.62
CA TRP A 788 18.72 -16.81 -44.84
C TRP A 788 19.31 -15.51 -45.35
N GLY A 789 20.64 -15.40 -45.37
CA GLY A 789 21.36 -14.18 -45.75
C GLY A 789 21.58 -13.22 -44.57
N PRO A 790 22.04 -11.99 -44.85
CA PRO A 790 22.44 -11.02 -43.81
C PRO A 790 21.31 -10.66 -42.86
N ILE A 791 21.67 -10.26 -41.63
CA ILE A 791 20.69 -9.83 -40.62
C ILE A 791 20.31 -8.36 -40.86
N HIS A 792 19.02 -8.07 -40.91
CA HIS A 792 18.50 -6.74 -41.24
C HIS A 792 17.97 -6.00 -40.01
N ALA A 793 17.52 -6.71 -38.98
CA ALA A 793 17.03 -6.09 -37.76
C ALA A 793 17.33 -6.89 -36.49
N ILE A 794 17.43 -6.17 -35.37
CA ILE A 794 17.66 -6.72 -34.04
C ILE A 794 16.52 -6.31 -33.12
N VAL A 795 15.91 -7.28 -32.43
CA VAL A 795 14.95 -7.05 -31.35
C VAL A 795 15.52 -7.61 -30.05
N HIS A 796 15.94 -6.75 -29.14
CA HIS A 796 16.46 -7.18 -27.84
C HIS A 796 15.37 -7.12 -26.78
N GLY A 797 14.73 -8.26 -26.52
CA GLY A 797 13.70 -8.44 -25.48
C GLY A 797 14.09 -9.42 -24.37
N ALA A 798 15.38 -9.74 -24.22
CA ALA A 798 15.83 -10.64 -23.17
C ALA A 798 15.81 -9.92 -21.81
N GLY A 799 15.31 -10.61 -20.79
CA GLY A 799 15.23 -10.07 -19.44
C GLY A 799 14.85 -11.15 -18.44
N VAL A 800 15.32 -10.97 -17.22
CA VAL A 800 14.94 -11.74 -16.04
C VAL A 800 14.72 -10.75 -14.88
N LEU A 801 13.93 -11.16 -13.90
CA LEU A 801 13.67 -10.39 -12.69
C LEU A 801 14.23 -11.12 -11.48
N ALA A 802 14.72 -10.35 -10.51
CA ALA A 802 15.20 -10.83 -9.23
C ALA A 802 14.81 -9.85 -8.12
N ASP A 803 13.55 -9.41 -8.12
CA ASP A 803 13.07 -8.26 -7.36
C ASP A 803 13.32 -8.40 -5.86
N LYS A 804 14.07 -7.44 -5.30
CA LYS A 804 14.44 -7.31 -3.88
C LYS A 804 14.84 -5.87 -3.60
N ARG A 805 14.54 -5.36 -2.40
CA ARG A 805 15.01 -4.04 -1.93
C ARG A 805 16.53 -3.93 -2.05
N ILE A 806 17.04 -2.70 -2.14
CA ILE A 806 18.49 -2.42 -2.26
C ILE A 806 19.28 -3.14 -1.15
N ALA A 807 18.74 -3.18 0.08
CA ALA A 807 19.36 -3.85 1.24
C ALA A 807 19.55 -5.37 1.05
N ASP A 808 18.63 -6.04 0.36
CA ASP A 808 18.58 -7.51 0.25
C ASP A 808 19.13 -8.04 -1.08
N LYS A 809 19.58 -7.13 -1.96
CA LYS A 809 20.02 -7.46 -3.31
C LYS A 809 21.42 -8.07 -3.30
N THR A 810 21.64 -9.20 -3.96
CA THR A 810 22.97 -9.82 -4.04
C THR A 810 23.70 -9.47 -5.34
N ASP A 811 25.03 -9.61 -5.33
CA ASP A 811 25.85 -9.37 -6.52
C ASP A 811 25.52 -10.39 -7.62
N ALA A 812 25.26 -11.65 -7.27
CA ALA A 812 24.86 -12.67 -8.23
C ALA A 812 23.53 -12.32 -8.93
N GLN A 813 22.57 -11.77 -8.20
CA GLN A 813 21.30 -11.30 -8.78
C GLN A 813 21.52 -10.10 -9.69
N PHE A 814 22.39 -9.15 -9.31
CA PHE A 814 22.79 -8.04 -10.18
C PHE A 814 23.40 -8.56 -11.49
N GLU A 815 24.38 -9.46 -11.43
CA GLU A 815 25.03 -10.01 -12.62
C GLU A 815 24.04 -10.77 -13.52
N GLU A 816 23.07 -11.49 -12.92
CA GLU A 816 22.05 -12.19 -13.68
C GLU A 816 21.11 -11.22 -14.42
N VAL A 817 20.55 -10.23 -13.73
CA VAL A 817 19.58 -9.27 -14.28
C VAL A 817 20.26 -8.29 -15.24
N PHE A 818 21.34 -7.64 -14.78
CA PHE A 818 22.08 -6.66 -15.55
C PHE A 818 22.75 -7.31 -16.75
N GLY A 819 23.41 -8.45 -16.56
CA GLY A 819 24.08 -9.19 -17.64
C GLY A 819 23.11 -9.67 -18.72
N THR A 820 21.94 -10.23 -18.36
CA THR A 820 20.97 -10.71 -19.36
C THR A 820 20.52 -9.62 -20.34
N LYS A 821 20.43 -8.38 -19.85
CA LYS A 821 20.08 -7.20 -20.65
C LYS A 821 21.29 -6.60 -21.35
N VAL A 822 22.23 -6.09 -20.57
CA VAL A 822 23.32 -5.23 -21.08
C VAL A 822 24.37 -6.04 -21.83
N GLU A 823 24.86 -7.15 -21.25
CA GLU A 823 25.78 -8.07 -21.93
C GLU A 823 25.08 -8.75 -23.12
N GLY A 824 23.80 -9.09 -22.97
CA GLY A 824 22.99 -9.67 -24.04
C GLY A 824 22.92 -8.78 -25.29
N LEU A 825 22.62 -7.48 -25.12
CA LEU A 825 22.63 -6.54 -26.24
C LEU A 825 24.05 -6.37 -26.80
N ARG A 826 25.08 -6.30 -25.95
CA ARG A 826 26.49 -6.20 -26.38
C ARG A 826 26.90 -7.36 -27.28
N SER A 827 26.53 -8.59 -26.92
CA SER A 827 26.78 -9.80 -27.71
C SER A 827 26.10 -9.74 -29.08
N LEU A 828 24.82 -9.33 -29.14
CA LEU A 828 24.10 -9.16 -30.39
C LEU A 828 24.73 -8.10 -31.29
N LEU A 829 25.06 -6.92 -30.75
CA LEU A 829 25.68 -5.84 -31.51
C LEU A 829 27.04 -6.24 -32.06
N ALA A 830 27.84 -6.95 -31.27
CA ALA A 830 29.14 -7.45 -31.71
C ALA A 830 28.99 -8.54 -32.79
N ALA A 831 28.07 -9.48 -32.60
CA ALA A 831 27.84 -10.57 -33.55
C ALA A 831 27.27 -10.07 -34.88
N THR A 832 26.56 -8.93 -34.88
CA THR A 832 25.93 -8.32 -36.07
C THR A 832 26.68 -7.09 -36.61
N ALA A 833 27.91 -6.84 -36.15
CA ALA A 833 28.65 -5.63 -36.51
C ALA A 833 28.92 -5.49 -38.02
N SER A 834 29.00 -6.61 -38.75
CA SER A 834 29.21 -6.66 -40.21
C SER A 834 27.92 -6.78 -41.02
N ASP A 835 26.76 -6.88 -40.37
CA ASP A 835 25.48 -6.99 -41.06
C ASP A 835 24.90 -5.61 -41.43
N PRO A 836 24.10 -5.50 -42.51
CA PRO A 836 23.39 -4.30 -42.91
C PRO A 836 22.14 -4.06 -42.03
N VAL A 837 22.34 -3.94 -40.71
CA VAL A 837 21.26 -3.73 -39.75
C VAL A 837 20.64 -2.35 -39.97
N ARG A 838 19.37 -2.34 -40.37
CA ARG A 838 18.56 -1.12 -40.59
C ARG A 838 17.60 -0.79 -39.45
N ALA A 839 17.37 -1.73 -38.53
CA ALA A 839 16.54 -1.49 -37.35
C ALA A 839 17.09 -2.19 -36.09
N LEU A 840 17.09 -1.48 -34.97
CA LEU A 840 17.42 -1.97 -33.64
C LEU A 840 16.34 -1.51 -32.68
N CYS A 841 15.57 -2.46 -32.13
CA CYS A 841 14.59 -2.18 -31.09
C CYS A 841 14.95 -2.88 -29.79
N VAL A 842 15.03 -2.13 -28.70
CA VAL A 842 15.43 -2.60 -27.38
C VAL A 842 14.26 -2.44 -26.42
N PHE A 843 13.87 -3.54 -25.77
CA PHE A 843 12.80 -3.52 -24.76
C PHE A 843 13.39 -3.12 -23.42
N SER A 844 12.98 -1.95 -22.96
CA SER A 844 13.31 -1.34 -21.69
C SER A 844 12.06 -1.26 -20.81
N SER A 845 12.11 -0.50 -19.72
CA SER A 845 11.05 -0.37 -18.71
C SER A 845 10.96 1.05 -18.19
N LEU A 846 9.76 1.50 -17.81
CA LEU A 846 9.56 2.76 -17.08
C LEU A 846 10.40 2.86 -15.78
N SER A 847 10.78 1.72 -15.20
CA SER A 847 11.66 1.68 -14.04
C SER A 847 13.03 2.31 -14.31
N ALA A 848 13.50 2.36 -15.57
CA ALA A 848 14.67 3.14 -15.92
C ALA A 848 14.40 4.62 -15.62
N SER A 849 13.38 5.20 -16.27
CA SER A 849 13.03 6.63 -16.19
C SER A 849 12.59 7.10 -14.80
N TRP A 850 11.91 6.27 -14.02
CA TRP A 850 11.30 6.69 -12.75
C TRP A 850 11.85 5.96 -11.52
N GLY A 851 12.61 4.88 -11.69
CA GLY A 851 12.91 3.93 -10.63
C GLY A 851 11.73 3.00 -10.33
N ASN A 852 11.96 1.92 -9.58
CA ASN A 852 10.88 1.15 -8.97
C ASN A 852 11.40 0.38 -7.74
N VAL A 853 10.62 0.39 -6.66
CA VAL A 853 10.94 -0.35 -5.42
C VAL A 853 11.24 -1.81 -5.73
N GLY A 854 12.39 -2.29 -5.25
CA GLY A 854 12.84 -3.67 -5.41
C GLY A 854 13.56 -3.97 -6.74
N GLN A 855 13.71 -2.98 -7.62
CA GLN A 855 14.18 -3.19 -9.00
C GLN A 855 15.41 -2.34 -9.35
N ALA A 856 16.29 -2.05 -8.40
CA ALA A 856 17.44 -1.16 -8.61
C ALA A 856 18.35 -1.62 -9.76
N ASP A 857 18.80 -2.87 -9.77
CA ASP A 857 19.62 -3.46 -10.84
C ASP A 857 18.91 -3.53 -12.19
N TYR A 858 17.61 -3.84 -12.20
CA TYR A 858 16.78 -3.87 -13.40
C TYR A 858 16.61 -2.46 -13.98
N ALA A 859 16.38 -1.45 -13.15
CA ALA A 859 16.33 -0.05 -13.53
C ALA A 859 17.68 0.42 -14.09
N MET A 860 18.79 0.10 -13.40
CA MET A 860 20.15 0.38 -13.85
C MET A 860 20.46 -0.25 -15.22
N ALA A 861 20.07 -1.51 -15.42
CA ALA A 861 20.27 -2.23 -16.69
C ALA A 861 19.51 -1.57 -17.84
N ASN A 862 18.24 -1.24 -17.63
CA ASN A 862 17.39 -0.62 -18.65
C ASN A 862 17.83 0.82 -18.98
N GLU A 863 18.27 1.61 -17.99
CA GLU A 863 18.85 2.93 -18.24
C GLU A 863 20.16 2.82 -19.03
N THR A 864 21.01 1.84 -18.72
CA THR A 864 22.23 1.56 -19.49
C THR A 864 21.90 1.17 -20.93
N LEU A 865 20.88 0.32 -21.16
CA LEU A 865 20.39 -0.01 -22.49
C LEU A 865 19.95 1.24 -23.28
N ALA A 866 19.31 2.20 -22.60
CA ALA A 866 18.87 3.43 -23.26
C ALA A 866 20.05 4.30 -23.73
N HIS A 867 21.11 4.38 -22.93
CA HIS A 867 22.34 5.09 -23.30
C HIS A 867 23.07 4.38 -24.45
N MET A 868 23.11 3.04 -24.43
CA MET A 868 23.66 2.25 -25.54
C MET A 868 22.89 2.46 -26.84
N ALA A 869 21.55 2.49 -26.76
CA ALA A 869 20.70 2.75 -27.93
C ALA A 869 20.98 4.15 -28.51
N ALA A 870 21.15 5.17 -27.66
CA ALA A 870 21.55 6.51 -28.12
C ALA A 870 22.91 6.48 -28.83
N ALA A 871 23.91 5.80 -28.27
CA ALA A 871 25.23 5.65 -28.88
C ALA A 871 25.19 4.88 -30.22
N GLU A 872 24.37 3.83 -30.31
CA GLU A 872 24.16 3.08 -31.55
C GLU A 872 23.44 3.91 -32.62
N SER A 873 22.47 4.74 -32.24
CA SER A 873 21.81 5.68 -33.15
C SER A 873 22.80 6.70 -33.73
N ALA A 874 23.71 7.22 -32.91
CA ALA A 874 24.74 8.15 -33.36
C ALA A 874 25.75 7.46 -34.30
N ARG A 875 26.10 6.19 -34.01
CA ARG A 875 27.03 5.39 -34.82
C ARG A 875 26.42 4.93 -36.15
N ARG A 876 25.10 4.75 -36.21
CA ARG A 876 24.36 4.20 -37.35
C ARG A 876 23.23 5.15 -37.78
N PRO A 877 23.51 6.34 -38.36
CA PRO A 877 22.48 7.33 -38.68
C PRO A 877 21.44 6.86 -39.72
N GLY A 878 21.71 5.79 -40.48
CA GLY A 878 20.76 5.15 -41.39
C GLY A 878 20.01 3.95 -40.79
N CYS A 879 20.19 3.67 -39.50
CA CYS A 879 19.48 2.61 -38.78
C CYS A 879 18.40 3.22 -37.88
N ALA A 880 17.19 2.68 -37.94
CA ALA A 880 16.12 2.99 -37.00
C ALA A 880 16.48 2.41 -35.62
N VAL A 881 16.91 3.25 -34.68
CA VAL A 881 17.25 2.80 -33.32
C VAL A 881 16.19 3.28 -32.33
N ARG A 882 15.64 2.32 -31.59
CA ARG A 882 14.63 2.55 -30.56
C ARG A 882 14.93 1.78 -29.29
N VAL A 883 14.76 2.48 -28.17
CA VAL A 883 14.64 1.89 -26.85
C VAL A 883 13.29 2.29 -26.28
N ILE A 884 12.47 1.29 -25.97
CA ILE A 884 11.10 1.50 -25.52
C ILE A 884 11.01 1.19 -24.02
N ASP A 885 10.85 2.24 -23.22
CA ASP A 885 10.54 2.14 -21.79
C ASP A 885 9.06 1.76 -21.65
N TRP A 886 8.79 0.46 -21.62
CA TRP A 886 7.42 -0.05 -21.55
C TRP A 886 6.80 0.17 -20.17
N GLY A 887 5.55 0.63 -20.18
CA GLY A 887 4.62 0.46 -19.08
C GLY A 887 4.27 -1.00 -18.84
N PRO A 888 3.56 -1.30 -17.75
CA PRO A 888 3.29 -2.67 -17.37
C PRO A 888 2.33 -3.36 -18.36
N TRP A 889 2.67 -4.57 -18.81
CA TRP A 889 1.82 -5.34 -19.72
C TRP A 889 0.87 -6.25 -18.96
N GLN A 890 -0.29 -6.57 -19.55
CA GLN A 890 -1.12 -7.67 -19.10
C GLN A 890 -0.46 -9.00 -19.51
N GLY A 891 0.03 -9.75 -18.52
CA GLY A 891 0.84 -10.95 -18.71
C GLY A 891 2.34 -10.66 -18.83
N GLY A 892 3.15 -11.70 -19.07
CA GLY A 892 4.62 -11.58 -19.15
C GLY A 892 5.30 -11.54 -17.78
N MET A 893 6.15 -10.53 -17.54
CA MET A 893 6.90 -10.35 -16.29
C MET A 893 6.05 -9.76 -15.15
N VAL A 894 4.79 -9.39 -15.41
CA VAL A 894 3.87 -8.82 -14.43
C VAL A 894 3.04 -9.93 -13.79
N THR A 895 3.29 -10.20 -12.52
CA THR A 895 2.45 -11.11 -11.72
C THR A 895 1.12 -10.43 -11.36
N PRO A 896 0.07 -11.18 -10.99
CA PRO A 896 -1.18 -10.57 -10.50
C PRO A 896 -0.99 -9.61 -9.32
N ALA A 897 0.03 -9.83 -8.49
CA ALA A 897 0.39 -8.93 -7.39
C ALA A 897 1.00 -7.61 -7.90
N LEU A 898 1.93 -7.69 -8.85
CA LEU A 898 2.58 -6.52 -9.46
C LEU A 898 1.59 -5.69 -10.31
N ALA A 899 0.64 -6.36 -10.97
CA ALA A 899 -0.48 -5.72 -11.69
C ALA A 899 -1.32 -4.81 -10.79
N ARG A 900 -1.61 -5.23 -9.54
CA ARG A 900 -2.36 -4.41 -8.58
C ARG A 900 -1.58 -3.18 -8.12
N GLN A 901 -0.27 -3.31 -7.93
CA GLN A 901 0.60 -2.19 -7.55
C GLN A 901 0.69 -1.12 -8.64
N PHE A 902 0.66 -1.51 -9.91
CA PHE A 902 0.60 -0.55 -11.02
C PHE A 902 -0.75 0.19 -11.06
N HIS A 903 -1.87 -0.52 -10.88
CA HIS A 903 -3.20 0.10 -10.83
C HIS A 903 -3.34 1.08 -9.66
N SER A 904 -2.82 0.76 -8.47
CA SER A 904 -2.86 1.67 -7.31
C SER A 904 -2.03 2.95 -7.50
N ARG A 905 -1.13 2.97 -8.51
CA ARG A 905 -0.34 4.15 -8.91
C ARG A 905 -0.93 4.87 -10.13
N GLY A 906 -2.15 4.52 -10.54
CA GLY A 906 -2.83 5.11 -11.70
C GLY A 906 -2.29 4.63 -13.05
N MET A 907 -1.51 3.55 -13.10
CA MET A 907 -1.01 2.97 -14.36
C MET A 907 -1.87 1.79 -14.78
N SER A 908 -2.51 1.89 -15.94
CA SER A 908 -3.22 0.78 -16.59
C SER A 908 -2.24 -0.22 -17.23
N LEU A 909 -2.69 -1.46 -17.40
CA LEU A 909 -1.91 -2.50 -18.07
C LEU A 909 -2.05 -2.41 -19.60
N ILE A 910 -0.94 -2.54 -20.31
CA ILE A 910 -0.87 -2.61 -21.77
C ILE A 910 -1.34 -4.00 -22.22
N GLN A 911 -2.40 -4.06 -23.02
CA GLN A 911 -2.85 -5.30 -23.63
C GLN A 911 -1.83 -5.80 -24.68
N PRO A 912 -1.53 -7.11 -24.75
CA PRO A 912 -0.51 -7.63 -25.67
C PRO A 912 -0.67 -7.24 -27.13
N GLN A 913 -1.91 -7.20 -27.64
CA GLN A 913 -2.23 -6.83 -29.01
C GLN A 913 -1.99 -5.34 -29.26
N VAL A 914 -2.39 -4.48 -28.31
CA VAL A 914 -2.23 -3.03 -28.41
C VAL A 914 -0.76 -2.64 -28.30
N GLY A 915 -0.03 -3.23 -27.34
CA GLY A 915 1.42 -3.06 -27.21
C GLY A 915 2.18 -3.58 -28.43
N GLY A 916 1.72 -4.69 -29.04
CA GLY A 916 2.29 -5.21 -30.28
C GLY A 916 2.14 -4.25 -31.47
N ARG A 917 0.99 -3.57 -31.61
CA ARG A 917 0.79 -2.53 -32.64
C ARG A 917 1.72 -1.33 -32.41
N ALA A 918 1.85 -0.87 -31.17
CA ALA A 918 2.76 0.22 -30.83
C ALA A 918 4.24 -0.14 -31.06
N PHE A 919 4.63 -1.38 -30.76
CA PHE A 919 5.97 -1.88 -31.09
C PHE A 919 6.27 -1.78 -32.58
N VAL A 920 5.37 -2.26 -33.44
CA VAL A 920 5.57 -2.19 -34.89
C VAL A 920 5.63 -0.74 -35.39
N ALA A 921 4.84 0.17 -34.81
CA ALA A 921 4.89 1.59 -35.16
C ALA A 921 6.26 2.23 -34.84
N GLU A 922 6.95 1.81 -33.78
CA GLU A 922 8.29 2.34 -33.44
C GLU A 922 9.40 1.80 -34.36
N LEU A 923 9.16 0.74 -35.12
CA LEU A 923 10.16 0.16 -36.04
C LEU A 923 10.37 0.99 -37.33
N ASP A 924 9.72 2.15 -37.46
CA ASP A 924 9.86 3.07 -38.58
C ASP A 924 11.22 3.81 -38.60
N ALA A 925 11.67 4.19 -39.80
CA ALA A 925 13.00 4.74 -40.09
C ALA A 925 13.25 6.20 -39.66
N SER A 926 12.30 6.85 -38.96
CA SER A 926 12.52 8.23 -38.50
C SER A 926 13.67 8.29 -37.48
N PRO A 927 14.74 9.07 -37.71
CA PRO A 927 15.87 9.18 -36.79
C PRO A 927 15.54 9.98 -35.51
N ALA A 928 14.34 10.56 -35.40
CA ALA A 928 13.90 11.30 -34.21
C ALA A 928 13.50 10.34 -33.07
N ASP A 929 13.71 10.75 -31.81
CA ASP A 929 13.26 10.06 -30.58
C ASP A 929 13.78 8.63 -30.37
N VAL A 930 15.08 8.48 -30.07
CA VAL A 930 15.69 7.17 -29.76
C VAL A 930 15.04 6.51 -28.54
N ARG A 931 14.82 7.26 -27.45
CA ARG A 931 14.19 6.80 -26.21
C ARG A 931 12.74 7.27 -26.14
N VAL A 932 11.84 6.31 -26.04
CA VAL A 932 10.39 6.54 -25.95
C VAL A 932 9.81 5.80 -24.75
N LEU A 933 8.79 6.36 -24.12
CA LEU A 933 8.03 5.72 -23.07
C LEU A 933 6.63 5.45 -23.60
N ILE A 934 6.13 4.23 -23.41
CA ILE A 934 4.79 3.84 -23.87
C ILE A 934 3.99 3.35 -22.68
N ILE A 935 2.88 4.02 -22.39
CA ILE A 935 2.01 3.73 -21.24
C ILE A 935 0.55 3.62 -21.68
N ALA A 936 -0.28 2.89 -20.92
CA ALA A 936 -1.71 2.83 -21.15
C ALA A 936 -2.46 3.95 -20.40
N GLY A 937 -3.42 4.62 -21.06
CA GLY A 937 -4.21 5.73 -20.51
C GLY A 937 -3.83 7.10 -21.08
N GLY A 938 -4.79 8.03 -21.14
CA GLY A 938 -4.65 9.37 -21.73
C GLY A 938 -4.02 10.40 -20.77
N ASP A 939 -3.12 11.23 -21.30
CA ASP A 939 -2.34 12.30 -20.62
C ASP A 939 -1.22 11.85 -19.66
N GLY A 940 -0.43 10.89 -20.12
CA GLY A 940 0.82 10.46 -19.46
C GLY A 940 1.88 11.54 -19.24
N ALA A 941 1.83 12.66 -19.98
CA ALA A 941 2.77 13.78 -19.81
C ALA A 941 2.39 14.71 -18.64
N ALA A 942 1.13 14.70 -18.18
CA ALA A 942 0.61 15.66 -17.19
C ALA A 942 0.67 15.19 -15.72
N HIS A 943 1.20 14.00 -15.47
CA HIS A 943 0.92 13.23 -14.24
C HIS A 943 2.04 13.13 -13.20
N GLN A 944 3.05 14.00 -13.20
CA GLN A 944 3.98 14.04 -12.06
C GLN A 944 4.01 15.41 -11.41
N ALA A 945 3.40 15.49 -10.23
CA ALA A 945 3.62 16.59 -9.32
C ALA A 945 5.12 16.62 -8.99
N ARG A 946 5.82 17.65 -9.44
CA ARG A 946 7.26 17.80 -9.16
C ARG A 946 7.44 18.37 -7.76
N THR A 947 8.38 17.85 -6.99
CA THR A 947 8.80 18.53 -5.75
C THR A 947 9.49 19.83 -6.13
N LEU A 948 8.80 20.95 -5.90
CA LEU A 948 9.30 22.30 -6.15
C LEU A 948 10.20 22.80 -5.02
N LEU A 949 9.93 22.35 -3.80
CA LEU A 949 10.62 22.79 -2.60
C LEU A 949 10.54 21.70 -1.54
N GLU A 950 11.62 21.48 -0.80
CA GLU A 950 11.60 20.79 0.49
C GLU A 950 11.93 21.79 1.60
N VAL A 951 11.22 21.69 2.72
CA VAL A 951 11.43 22.52 3.91
C VAL A 951 11.66 21.63 5.11
N GLN A 952 12.78 21.86 5.80
CA GLN A 952 13.07 21.27 7.10
C GLN A 952 12.68 22.26 8.20
N VAL A 953 11.95 21.77 9.20
CA VAL A 953 11.41 22.56 10.31
C VAL A 953 11.87 21.95 11.64
N ASP A 954 12.76 22.65 12.33
CA ASP A 954 13.32 22.27 13.63
C ASP A 954 13.58 23.51 14.49
N GLU A 955 14.08 23.29 15.72
CA GLU A 955 14.39 24.39 16.65
C GLU A 955 15.46 25.36 16.13
N ARG A 956 16.36 24.94 15.23
CA ARG A 956 17.43 25.79 14.70
C ARG A 956 16.93 26.67 13.56
N SER A 957 16.15 26.09 12.67
CA SER A 957 15.63 26.73 11.45
C SER A 957 14.40 27.60 11.72
N HIS A 958 13.54 27.21 12.68
CA HIS A 958 12.29 27.89 12.98
C HIS A 958 12.06 28.05 14.51
N PRO A 959 13.01 28.67 15.25
CA PRO A 959 12.96 28.77 16.72
C PRO A 959 11.73 29.49 17.26
N TYR A 960 11.10 30.35 16.46
CA TYR A 960 9.90 31.10 16.83
C TYR A 960 8.65 30.21 16.94
N LEU A 961 8.58 29.07 16.26
CA LEU A 961 7.40 28.18 16.28
C LEU A 961 7.08 27.62 17.67
N ALA A 962 8.04 27.65 18.61
CA ALA A 962 7.81 27.30 20.01
C ALA A 962 6.68 28.13 20.66
N ASP A 963 6.49 29.38 20.20
CA ASP A 963 5.46 30.30 20.69
C ASP A 963 4.16 30.26 19.84
N HIS A 964 4.07 29.38 18.85
CA HIS A 964 2.84 29.11 18.10
C HIS A 964 2.39 27.67 18.37
N ALA A 965 1.90 27.45 19.59
CA ALA A 965 1.58 26.11 20.10
C ALA A 965 0.12 25.99 20.56
N VAL A 966 -0.55 24.92 20.10
CA VAL A 966 -1.89 24.57 20.54
C VAL A 966 -1.77 23.41 21.52
N ALA A 967 -2.31 23.57 22.74
CA ALA A 967 -2.16 22.60 23.84
C ALA A 967 -0.69 22.16 24.09
N GLY A 968 0.26 23.11 23.98
CA GLY A 968 1.68 22.88 24.21
C GLY A 968 2.45 22.20 23.07
N VAL A 969 1.79 21.91 21.94
CA VAL A 969 2.44 21.34 20.75
C VAL A 969 2.59 22.43 19.68
N PRO A 970 3.82 22.76 19.23
CA PRO A 970 4.04 23.71 18.13
C PRO A 970 3.30 23.30 16.86
N VAL A 971 2.72 24.27 16.15
CA VAL A 971 1.97 24.06 14.90
C VAL A 971 2.46 25.07 13.86
N VAL A 972 2.53 24.66 12.59
CA VAL A 972 2.85 25.59 11.49
C VAL A 972 1.65 26.54 11.24
N PRO A 973 1.83 27.88 11.32
CA PRO A 973 0.77 28.84 11.01
C PRO A 973 0.47 28.89 9.51
N VAL A 974 -0.77 29.23 9.15
CA VAL A 974 -1.21 29.38 7.74
C VAL A 974 -0.35 30.42 7.01
N ALA A 975 0.06 31.49 7.69
CA ALA A 975 0.96 32.50 7.15
C ALA A 975 2.29 31.91 6.65
N LEU A 976 2.87 30.94 7.38
CA LEU A 976 4.10 30.28 6.98
C LEU A 976 3.88 29.31 5.82
N MET A 977 2.74 28.59 5.80
CA MET A 977 2.35 27.77 4.65
C MET A 977 2.22 28.63 3.37
N MET A 978 1.61 29.80 3.47
CA MET A 978 1.46 30.74 2.35
C MET A 978 2.81 31.26 1.85
N ASN A 979 3.78 31.50 2.75
CA ASN A 979 5.14 31.85 2.35
C ASN A 979 5.82 30.73 1.54
N TRP A 980 5.66 29.47 1.95
CA TRP A 980 6.19 28.33 1.21
C TRP A 980 5.49 28.15 -0.14
N LEU A 981 4.16 28.29 -0.20
CA LEU A 981 3.39 28.25 -1.45
C LEU A 981 3.82 29.38 -2.42
N ALA A 982 3.98 30.60 -1.91
CA ALA A 982 4.46 31.75 -2.70
C ALA A 982 5.93 31.61 -3.15
N SER A 983 6.70 30.71 -2.52
CA SER A 983 8.09 30.43 -2.86
C SER A 983 8.26 29.52 -4.08
N ALA A 984 7.18 28.96 -4.63
CA ALA A 984 7.22 28.15 -5.86
C ALA A 984 7.65 28.94 -7.12
N THR A 985 7.74 30.27 -7.05
CA THR A 985 8.28 31.11 -8.12
C THR A 985 8.95 32.36 -7.57
N THR A 986 9.78 33.02 -8.39
CA THR A 986 10.48 34.25 -8.04
C THR A 986 9.73 35.52 -8.47
N GLY A 987 8.79 35.43 -9.43
CA GLY A 987 8.02 36.58 -9.96
C GLY A 987 6.81 37.00 -9.13
N PRO A 988 5.99 37.96 -9.59
CA PRO A 988 4.72 38.35 -8.94
C PRO A 988 3.76 37.16 -8.77
N VAL A 989 3.07 37.09 -7.64
CA VAL A 989 2.21 35.95 -7.30
C VAL A 989 0.85 36.37 -6.76
N VAL A 990 -0.17 35.64 -7.20
CA VAL A 990 -1.48 35.58 -6.56
C VAL A 990 -1.72 34.12 -6.15
N LEU A 991 -1.94 33.88 -4.86
CA LEU A 991 -2.33 32.55 -4.37
C LEU A 991 -3.86 32.50 -4.32
N ARG A 992 -4.45 31.46 -4.90
CA ARG A 992 -5.90 31.24 -4.91
C ARG A 992 -6.23 29.92 -4.24
N ARG A 993 -7.41 29.88 -3.61
CA ARG A 993 -7.97 28.66 -2.99
C ARG A 993 -6.97 28.00 -2.03
N VAL A 994 -6.31 28.80 -1.19
CA VAL A 994 -5.46 28.26 -0.14
C VAL A 994 -6.37 27.54 0.84
N LYS A 995 -6.22 26.22 0.98
CA LYS A 995 -7.07 25.39 1.85
C LYS A 995 -6.18 24.54 2.75
N VAL A 996 -6.35 24.73 4.06
CA VAL A 996 -5.72 23.88 5.07
C VAL A 996 -6.52 22.59 5.17
N LEU A 997 -5.87 21.46 4.92
CA LEU A 997 -6.48 20.14 4.95
C LEU A 997 -6.17 19.42 6.26
N ARG A 998 -4.99 19.65 6.80
CA ARG A 998 -4.51 19.00 8.02
C ARG A 998 -3.58 19.91 8.81
N THR A 999 -3.76 19.90 10.13
CA THR A 999 -2.88 20.60 11.07
C THR A 999 -1.46 20.03 11.01
N MET A 1000 -0.47 20.89 10.83
CA MET A 1000 0.95 20.53 10.79
C MET A 1000 1.55 20.68 12.19
N SER A 1001 1.28 19.70 13.06
CA SER A 1001 1.87 19.63 14.41
C SER A 1001 3.35 19.22 14.35
N LEU A 1002 4.18 19.82 15.19
CA LEU A 1002 5.63 19.62 15.21
C LEU A 1002 6.12 19.08 16.57
N PRO A 1003 5.73 17.87 16.99
CA PRO A 1003 6.27 17.28 18.21
C PRO A 1003 7.78 17.01 18.06
N GLY A 1004 8.59 17.26 19.09
CA GLY A 1004 10.00 16.88 19.07
C GLY A 1004 10.89 17.72 18.12
N MET A 1005 10.63 19.03 17.97
CA MET A 1005 11.48 19.96 17.19
C MET A 1005 12.98 19.94 17.55
N ARG A 1006 13.36 19.40 18.72
CA ARG A 1006 14.74 19.21 19.18
C ARG A 1006 15.42 17.93 18.67
N ASN A 1007 14.64 16.96 18.20
CA ASN A 1007 15.08 15.59 17.88
C ASN A 1007 14.98 15.30 16.37
N GLY A 1008 15.62 16.11 15.54
CA GLY A 1008 15.71 15.89 14.08
C GLY A 1008 14.65 16.60 13.23
N GLY A 1009 13.72 17.35 13.84
CA GLY A 1009 12.78 18.20 13.11
C GLY A 1009 11.74 17.46 12.27
N HIS A 1010 11.05 18.22 11.41
CA HIS A 1010 10.01 17.75 10.50
C HIS A 1010 10.34 18.20 9.08
N ARG A 1011 10.13 17.31 8.10
CA ARG A 1011 10.32 17.64 6.68
C ARG A 1011 8.99 17.74 5.96
N PHE A 1012 8.85 18.79 5.16
CA PHE A 1012 7.71 19.05 4.30
C PHE A 1012 8.17 19.20 2.85
N ALA A 1013 7.35 18.77 1.91
CA ALA A 1013 7.60 18.92 0.49
C ALA A 1013 6.45 19.70 -0.16
N LEU A 1014 6.78 20.64 -1.01
CA LEU A 1014 5.84 21.35 -1.86
C LEU A 1014 5.88 20.72 -3.24
N HIS A 1015 4.81 20.05 -3.62
CA HIS A 1015 4.62 19.52 -4.96
C HIS A 1015 3.87 20.50 -5.83
N GLY A 1016 4.27 20.59 -7.10
CA GLY A 1016 3.65 21.44 -8.09
C GLY A 1016 3.27 20.67 -9.33
N ARG A 1017 2.03 20.85 -9.78
CA ARG A 1017 1.52 20.35 -11.05
C ARG A 1017 1.21 21.52 -11.95
N GLN A 1018 1.91 21.60 -13.09
CA GLN A 1018 1.66 22.67 -14.06
C GLN A 1018 0.26 22.49 -14.65
N ILE A 1019 -0.54 23.56 -14.70
CA ILE A 1019 -1.86 23.55 -15.36
C ILE A 1019 -1.74 24.19 -16.75
N ASP A 1020 -1.12 25.37 -16.81
CA ASP A 1020 -0.88 26.17 -18.01
C ASP A 1020 0.37 27.05 -17.77
N GLU A 1021 0.83 27.85 -18.74
CA GLU A 1021 2.05 28.67 -18.58
C GLU A 1021 2.02 29.65 -17.39
N SER A 1022 0.83 30.08 -16.98
CA SER A 1022 0.61 31.10 -15.95
C SER A 1022 0.23 30.52 -14.58
N ALA A 1023 -0.21 29.26 -14.52
CA ALA A 1023 -0.78 28.66 -13.32
C ALA A 1023 -0.21 27.29 -12.95
N VAL A 1024 -0.01 27.11 -11.64
CA VAL A 1024 0.49 25.87 -11.03
C VAL A 1024 -0.44 25.47 -9.89
N GLU A 1025 -0.88 24.20 -9.86
CA GLU A 1025 -1.52 23.62 -8.68
C GLU A 1025 -0.45 23.18 -7.69
N LEU A 1026 -0.61 23.57 -6.44
CA LEU A 1026 0.37 23.37 -5.38
C LEU A 1026 -0.23 22.51 -4.26
N GLU A 1027 0.56 21.55 -3.80
CA GLU A 1027 0.23 20.69 -2.67
C GLU A 1027 1.42 20.62 -1.73
N LEU A 1028 1.25 21.10 -0.50
CA LEU A 1028 2.23 20.97 0.57
C LEU A 1028 1.93 19.68 1.34
N VAL A 1029 2.89 18.76 1.40
CA VAL A 1029 2.76 17.45 2.05
C VAL A 1029 3.75 17.28 3.20
N GLY A 1030 3.36 16.46 4.19
CA GLY A 1030 4.24 15.96 5.25
C GLY A 1030 5.17 14.85 4.78
N ILE A 1031 6.06 14.41 5.69
CA ILE A 1031 6.95 13.26 5.45
C ILE A 1031 6.19 11.95 5.17
N ASP A 1032 4.95 11.85 5.63
CA ASP A 1032 4.02 10.75 5.38
C ASP A 1032 3.32 10.86 4.01
N GLN A 1033 3.70 11.84 3.18
CA GLN A 1033 3.09 12.16 1.88
C GLN A 1033 1.62 12.58 1.98
N ALA A 1034 1.10 12.86 3.18
CA ALA A 1034 -0.26 13.34 3.34
C ALA A 1034 -0.34 14.85 3.05
N PRO A 1035 -1.34 15.32 2.28
CA PRO A 1035 -1.49 16.73 1.98
C PRO A 1035 -1.93 17.52 3.22
N CYS A 1036 -1.13 18.53 3.58
CA CYS A 1036 -1.42 19.46 4.66
C CYS A 1036 -2.14 20.70 4.15
N CYS A 1037 -1.75 21.21 2.98
CA CYS A 1037 -2.32 22.42 2.38
C CYS A 1037 -2.35 22.32 0.86
N ARG A 1038 -3.40 22.83 0.23
CA ARG A 1038 -3.52 22.99 -1.23
C ARG A 1038 -3.71 24.43 -1.62
N ALA A 1039 -3.18 24.84 -2.76
CA ALA A 1039 -3.43 26.14 -3.36
C ALA A 1039 -3.25 26.11 -4.87
N ARG A 1040 -3.71 27.15 -5.55
CA ARG A 1040 -3.35 27.44 -6.95
C ARG A 1040 -2.53 28.72 -6.98
N LEU A 1041 -1.32 28.63 -7.52
CA LEU A 1041 -0.48 29.79 -7.78
C LEU A 1041 -0.73 30.32 -9.19
N VAL A 1042 -0.94 31.62 -9.30
CA VAL A 1042 -1.04 32.34 -10.58
C VAL A 1042 0.07 33.38 -10.66
N ARG A 1043 0.86 33.33 -11.73
CA ARG A 1043 1.95 34.27 -12.01
C ARG A 1043 1.39 35.53 -12.66
N ALA A 1044 0.95 36.48 -11.84
CA ALA A 1044 0.35 37.73 -12.31
C ALA A 1044 0.65 38.88 -11.32
N GLN A 1045 0.68 40.10 -11.84
CA GLN A 1045 0.69 41.30 -10.99
C GLN A 1045 -0.67 41.41 -10.27
N PRO A 1046 -0.68 41.57 -8.93
CA PRO A 1046 -1.92 41.70 -8.19
C PRO A 1046 -2.59 43.04 -8.48
N SER A 1047 -3.91 43.03 -8.68
CA SER A 1047 -4.74 44.23 -8.67
C SER A 1047 -5.33 44.45 -7.28
N SER A 1048 -5.32 45.67 -6.75
CA SER A 1048 -5.97 45.93 -5.44
C SER A 1048 -7.48 45.73 -5.53
N ALA A 1049 -8.09 45.23 -4.45
CA ALA A 1049 -9.55 45.22 -4.31
C ALA A 1049 -10.13 46.64 -4.17
N GLY A 1050 -9.35 47.58 -3.62
CA GLY A 1050 -9.71 48.98 -3.41
C GLY A 1050 -10.83 49.19 -2.36
N GLY A 1051 -10.96 50.43 -1.85
CA GLY A 1051 -12.11 50.80 -1.01
C GLY A 1051 -12.07 50.34 0.45
N TRP A 1052 -10.88 50.06 1.00
CA TRP A 1052 -10.72 49.71 2.41
C TRP A 1052 -11.03 50.90 3.33
N VAL A 1053 -12.15 50.82 4.04
CA VAL A 1053 -12.59 51.82 5.03
C VAL A 1053 -12.72 51.15 6.39
N VAL A 1054 -12.35 51.83 7.47
CA VAL A 1054 -12.51 51.30 8.83
C VAL A 1054 -14.00 50.98 9.08
N PRO A 1055 -14.36 49.77 9.57
CA PRO A 1055 -15.74 49.44 9.90
C PRO A 1055 -16.35 50.43 10.90
N LYS A 1056 -17.66 50.64 10.81
CA LYS A 1056 -18.39 51.51 11.74
C LYS A 1056 -18.67 50.77 13.05
N ASP A 1057 -18.98 51.54 14.10
CA ASP A 1057 -19.46 51.01 15.38
C ASP A 1057 -18.50 49.99 16.03
N LEU A 1058 -17.20 50.22 15.88
CA LEU A 1058 -16.17 49.41 16.54
C LEU A 1058 -16.22 49.59 18.06
N GLU A 1059 -16.39 48.48 18.76
CA GLU A 1059 -16.35 48.45 20.22
C GLU A 1059 -14.96 48.01 20.71
N PRO A 1060 -14.46 48.55 21.83
CA PRO A 1060 -13.25 48.05 22.45
C PRO A 1060 -13.38 46.57 22.84
N LEU A 1061 -12.28 45.83 22.81
CA LEU A 1061 -12.25 44.45 23.29
C LEU A 1061 -12.68 44.38 24.76
N ALA A 1062 -13.60 43.47 25.07
CA ALA A 1062 -14.09 43.23 26.44
C ALA A 1062 -13.08 42.45 27.32
N ARG A 1063 -11.78 42.76 27.23
CA ARG A 1063 -10.69 42.10 27.99
C ARG A 1063 -9.49 43.02 28.20
N VAL A 1064 -8.66 42.72 29.21
CA VAL A 1064 -7.54 43.58 29.66
C VAL A 1064 -6.31 43.52 28.72
N GLY A 1065 -6.19 42.50 27.87
CA GLY A 1065 -5.07 42.36 26.93
C GLY A 1065 -5.48 41.68 25.62
N ILE A 1066 -4.72 41.93 24.55
CA ILE A 1066 -4.99 41.36 23.22
C ILE A 1066 -4.86 39.82 23.25
N TYR A 1067 -3.79 39.32 23.87
CA TYR A 1067 -3.47 37.90 23.95
C TYR A 1067 -3.99 37.32 25.27
N ASP A 1068 -5.01 36.47 25.17
CA ASP A 1068 -5.68 35.84 26.31
C ASP A 1068 -5.22 34.40 26.57
N GLY A 1069 -4.43 33.82 25.65
CA GLY A 1069 -4.02 32.42 25.69
C GLY A 1069 -5.11 31.42 25.28
N TYR A 1070 -6.32 31.89 24.94
CA TYR A 1070 -7.45 31.07 24.52
C TYR A 1070 -7.81 31.30 23.05
N VAL A 1071 -8.29 32.49 22.69
CA VAL A 1071 -8.58 32.87 21.31
C VAL A 1071 -7.27 33.11 20.56
N LEU A 1072 -6.37 33.88 21.17
CA LEU A 1072 -5.03 34.11 20.68
C LEU A 1072 -4.05 33.37 21.60
N PHE A 1073 -3.76 32.11 21.25
CA PHE A 1073 -2.83 31.23 21.97
C PHE A 1073 -1.33 31.56 21.76
N HIS A 1074 -1.05 32.60 20.98
CA HIS A 1074 0.30 33.01 20.56
C HIS A 1074 1.14 33.48 21.75
N GLY A 1075 2.38 33.00 21.83
CA GLY A 1075 3.41 33.49 22.74
C GLY A 1075 4.14 34.72 22.19
N PRO A 1076 5.06 35.33 22.97
CA PRO A 1076 5.66 36.63 22.67
C PRO A 1076 6.32 36.76 21.30
N ARG A 1077 6.94 35.69 20.77
CA ARG A 1077 7.58 35.70 19.44
C ARG A 1077 6.58 35.77 18.28
N PHE A 1078 5.29 35.64 18.55
CA PHE A 1078 4.18 35.76 17.61
C PHE A 1078 3.22 36.92 17.93
N HIS A 1079 3.59 37.83 18.84
CA HIS A 1079 2.77 39.00 19.17
C HIS A 1079 2.84 40.11 18.11
N ALA A 1080 2.45 39.78 16.89
CA ALA A 1080 2.49 40.68 15.73
C ALA A 1080 1.38 41.73 15.74
N LEU A 1081 0.20 41.42 16.30
CA LEU A 1081 -0.89 42.39 16.48
C LEU A 1081 -0.59 43.30 17.69
N GLN A 1082 -0.36 44.59 17.42
CA GLN A 1082 0.08 45.58 18.42
C GLN A 1082 -1.07 46.34 19.04
N THR A 1083 -2.07 46.73 18.24
CA THR A 1083 -3.26 47.44 18.73
C THR A 1083 -4.53 46.89 18.10
N VAL A 1084 -5.63 46.95 18.84
CA VAL A 1084 -6.98 46.67 18.34
C VAL A 1084 -7.82 47.92 18.62
N ARG A 1085 -8.15 48.66 17.56
CA ARG A 1085 -9.00 49.87 17.64
C ARG A 1085 -10.43 49.50 18.06
N GLY A 1086 -10.89 48.33 17.62
CA GLY A 1086 -12.12 47.69 18.09
C GLY A 1086 -12.61 46.61 17.13
N VAL A 1087 -13.71 45.96 17.51
CA VAL A 1087 -14.40 44.89 16.77
C VAL A 1087 -15.89 45.21 16.70
N SER A 1088 -16.54 44.91 15.59
CA SER A 1088 -17.98 45.09 15.34
C SER A 1088 -18.52 43.92 14.52
N ASP A 1089 -19.84 43.86 14.32
CA ASP A 1089 -20.46 42.89 13.40
C ASP A 1089 -19.98 43.10 11.94
N GLY A 1090 -19.60 44.34 11.58
CA GLY A 1090 -19.11 44.70 10.25
C GLY A 1090 -17.61 44.43 10.02
N GLY A 1091 -16.85 44.07 11.06
CA GLY A 1091 -15.41 43.83 10.95
C GLY A 1091 -14.59 44.34 12.13
N ALA A 1092 -13.27 44.44 11.95
CA ALA A 1092 -12.32 44.90 12.98
C ALA A 1092 -11.21 45.78 12.40
N ALA A 1093 -10.53 46.54 13.25
CA ALA A 1093 -9.37 47.35 12.85
C ALA A 1093 -8.27 47.34 13.92
N GLY A 1094 -7.01 47.37 13.50
CA GLY A 1094 -5.85 47.32 14.37
C GLY A 1094 -4.55 47.69 13.65
N THR A 1095 -3.41 47.45 14.30
CA THR A 1095 -2.07 47.66 13.71
C THR A 1095 -1.20 46.44 13.93
N VAL A 1096 -0.37 46.08 12.94
CA VAL A 1096 0.53 44.91 12.99
C VAL A 1096 1.98 45.31 12.73
N ILE A 1097 2.92 44.53 13.29
CA ILE A 1097 4.36 44.61 13.02
C ILE A 1097 4.85 43.37 12.26
N GLY A 1098 6.04 43.45 11.69
CA GLY A 1098 6.59 42.40 10.83
C GLY A 1098 7.73 41.58 11.44
N LEU A 1099 8.34 40.76 10.59
CA LEU A 1099 9.42 39.83 10.94
C LEU A 1099 10.62 40.51 11.61
N ARG A 1100 10.98 41.71 11.13
CA ARG A 1100 12.14 42.47 11.63
C ARG A 1100 11.95 42.91 13.07
N ASP A 1101 10.76 43.44 13.41
CA ASP A 1101 10.44 43.90 14.76
C ASP A 1101 10.36 42.74 15.76
N LEU A 1102 9.95 41.55 15.31
CA LEU A 1102 9.93 40.33 16.12
C LEU A 1102 11.27 39.58 16.15
N GLY A 1103 12.30 40.06 15.46
CA GLY A 1103 13.65 39.49 15.47
C GLY A 1103 13.78 38.15 14.72
N TRP A 1104 12.97 37.92 13.68
CA TRP A 1104 13.08 36.71 12.86
C TRP A 1104 14.08 36.93 11.71
N GLU A 1105 15.26 36.29 11.79
CA GLU A 1105 16.33 36.41 10.79
C GLU A 1105 16.37 35.25 9.77
N GLY A 1106 17.00 35.47 8.61
CA GLY A 1106 17.59 34.38 7.79
C GLY A 1106 16.69 33.58 6.83
N GLY A 1107 15.40 33.88 6.67
CA GLY A 1107 14.51 33.15 5.75
C GLY A 1107 14.35 33.79 4.36
N PRO A 1108 14.16 33.01 3.26
CA PRO A 1108 13.70 33.55 1.99
C PRO A 1108 12.20 33.93 2.08
N TRP A 1109 11.92 35.14 2.56
CA TRP A 1109 10.57 35.65 2.79
C TRP A 1109 9.95 36.20 1.51
N ARG A 1110 8.85 35.56 1.06
CA ARG A 1110 8.00 36.04 -0.03
C ARG A 1110 6.89 36.94 0.47
N VAL A 1111 6.42 36.67 1.68
CA VAL A 1111 5.50 37.51 2.45
C VAL A 1111 6.11 37.76 3.82
N ASP A 1112 5.73 38.85 4.49
CA ASP A 1112 6.03 39.03 5.90
C ASP A 1112 5.12 38.12 6.72
N VAL A 1113 5.66 36.95 7.12
CA VAL A 1113 4.88 35.90 7.80
C VAL A 1113 4.30 36.40 9.12
N ALA A 1114 5.04 37.21 9.88
CA ALA A 1114 4.58 37.75 11.15
C ALA A 1114 3.40 38.70 10.95
N ALA A 1115 3.47 39.61 9.98
CA ALA A 1115 2.39 40.55 9.71
C ALA A 1115 1.13 39.86 9.18
N VAL A 1116 1.29 38.88 8.29
CA VAL A 1116 0.17 38.06 7.80
C VAL A 1116 -0.49 37.28 8.94
N ASP A 1117 0.31 36.71 9.83
CA ASP A 1117 -0.21 36.03 11.03
C ASP A 1117 -0.95 37.01 11.94
N GLY A 1118 -0.38 38.19 12.22
CA GLY A 1118 -1.04 39.26 12.98
C GLY A 1118 -2.37 39.72 12.36
N ALA A 1119 -2.46 39.72 11.03
CA ALA A 1119 -3.71 40.00 10.32
C ALA A 1119 -4.76 38.91 10.55
N LEU A 1120 -4.34 37.63 10.53
CA LEU A 1120 -5.19 36.49 10.85
C LEU A 1120 -5.59 36.46 12.34
N GLN A 1121 -4.73 36.95 13.24
CA GLN A 1121 -5.07 37.13 14.66
C GLN A 1121 -6.20 38.15 14.84
N LEU A 1122 -6.16 39.29 14.13
CA LEU A 1122 -7.25 40.27 14.15
C LEU A 1122 -8.55 39.69 13.56
N ALA A 1123 -8.45 38.93 12.48
CA ALA A 1123 -9.59 38.20 11.91
C ALA A 1123 -10.17 37.16 12.90
N GLY A 1124 -9.31 36.50 13.69
CA GLY A 1124 -9.73 35.56 14.74
C GLY A 1124 -10.52 36.22 15.86
N LEU A 1125 -10.13 37.42 16.29
CA LEU A 1125 -10.88 38.23 17.27
C LEU A 1125 -12.25 38.66 16.73
N TRP A 1126 -12.33 39.02 15.45
CA TRP A 1126 -13.61 39.26 14.79
C TRP A 1126 -14.46 37.98 14.71
N GLY A 1127 -13.86 36.85 14.35
CA GLY A 1127 -14.55 35.56 14.27
C GLY A 1127 -15.13 35.10 15.61
N GLU A 1128 -14.45 35.38 16.72
CA GLU A 1128 -14.98 35.15 18.07
C GLU A 1128 -16.24 35.96 18.34
N ARG A 1129 -16.26 37.24 17.96
CA ARG A 1129 -17.46 38.09 18.08
C ARG A 1129 -18.61 37.59 17.22
N ALA A 1130 -18.29 37.14 16.00
CA ALA A 1130 -19.27 36.70 15.02
C ALA A 1130 -19.89 35.33 15.34
N LEU A 1131 -19.11 34.39 15.89
CA LEU A 1131 -19.54 33.00 16.11
C LEU A 1131 -19.70 32.63 17.60
N GLY A 1132 -19.27 33.48 18.52
CA GLY A 1132 -19.36 33.23 19.96
C GLY A 1132 -18.27 32.29 20.52
N GLY A 1133 -17.20 32.03 19.77
CA GLY A 1133 -16.08 31.20 20.23
C GLY A 1133 -14.85 31.29 19.32
N ALA A 1134 -13.71 30.76 19.80
CA ALA A 1134 -12.43 30.88 19.09
C ALA A 1134 -12.47 30.20 17.70
N THR A 1135 -11.86 30.83 16.70
CA THR A 1135 -11.86 30.34 15.31
C THR A 1135 -10.45 30.02 14.81
N LEU A 1136 -10.36 29.11 13.83
CA LEU A 1136 -9.13 28.80 13.10
C LEU A 1136 -9.28 29.13 11.61
N PRO A 1137 -8.28 29.78 10.98
CA PRO A 1137 -8.31 30.05 9.54
C PRO A 1137 -8.09 28.74 8.75
N MET A 1138 -9.14 28.27 8.07
CA MET A 1138 -9.11 27.00 7.32
C MET A 1138 -9.00 27.19 5.81
N ALA A 1139 -9.35 28.38 5.30
CA ALA A 1139 -9.16 28.71 3.90
C ALA A 1139 -8.95 30.21 3.67
N VAL A 1140 -8.26 30.54 2.57
CA VAL A 1140 -8.18 31.89 2.00
C VAL A 1140 -8.51 31.78 0.53
N ALA A 1141 -9.58 32.44 0.08
CA ALA A 1141 -10.02 32.37 -1.31
C ALA A 1141 -8.97 32.97 -2.26
N GLU A 1142 -8.39 34.11 -1.91
CA GLU A 1142 -7.33 34.76 -2.67
C GLU A 1142 -6.37 35.56 -1.77
N CYS A 1143 -5.06 35.41 -1.97
CA CYS A 1143 -4.03 36.22 -1.34
C CYS A 1143 -3.25 36.97 -2.41
N ARG A 1144 -3.23 38.29 -2.29
CA ARG A 1144 -2.56 39.22 -3.21
C ARG A 1144 -1.36 39.85 -2.51
N VAL A 1145 -0.16 39.57 -3.02
CA VAL A 1145 1.10 40.08 -2.46
C VAL A 1145 1.57 41.26 -3.30
N HIS A 1146 1.23 42.49 -2.89
CA HIS A 1146 1.59 43.71 -3.62
C HIS A 1146 3.05 44.09 -3.44
N ARG A 1147 3.58 43.88 -2.23
CA ARG A 1147 4.99 44.12 -1.88
C ARG A 1147 5.55 42.86 -1.21
N ALA A 1148 6.64 42.33 -1.75
CA ALA A 1148 7.25 41.09 -1.29
C ALA A 1148 8.34 41.34 -0.23
N GLY A 1149 8.47 40.39 0.70
CA GLY A 1149 9.52 40.41 1.73
C GLY A 1149 9.09 41.04 3.06
N PRO A 1150 10.03 41.20 4.01
CA PRO A 1150 9.77 41.70 5.35
C PRO A 1150 9.31 43.17 5.37
N LEU A 1151 8.46 43.52 6.33
CA LEU A 1151 8.03 44.89 6.57
C LEU A 1151 9.15 45.79 7.10
N GLU A 1152 9.01 47.07 6.80
CA GLU A 1152 9.91 48.12 7.28
C GLU A 1152 9.23 49.10 8.25
N THR A 1153 7.89 49.07 8.31
CA THR A 1153 7.05 49.94 9.11
C THR A 1153 5.86 49.19 9.68
N VAL A 1154 5.25 49.74 10.73
CA VAL A 1154 3.95 49.28 11.25
C VAL A 1154 2.88 49.50 10.18
N LEU A 1155 2.00 48.50 9.98
CA LEU A 1155 0.90 48.59 9.03
C LEU A 1155 -0.46 48.67 9.73
N ASP A 1156 -1.41 49.36 9.10
CA ASP A 1156 -2.81 49.33 9.46
C ASP A 1156 -3.44 48.02 8.97
N CYS A 1157 -4.16 47.33 9.85
CA CYS A 1157 -4.86 46.09 9.53
C CYS A 1157 -6.37 46.32 9.61
N ILE A 1158 -7.07 46.07 8.50
CA ILE A 1158 -8.53 46.22 8.39
C ILE A 1158 -9.14 44.87 8.05
N VAL A 1159 -10.18 44.47 8.79
CA VAL A 1159 -10.98 43.27 8.56
C VAL A 1159 -12.40 43.70 8.20
N HIS A 1160 -12.94 43.21 7.09
CA HIS A 1160 -14.33 43.41 6.65
C HIS A 1160 -15.09 42.10 6.72
N ALA A 1161 -16.20 42.08 7.46
CA ALA A 1161 -17.10 40.93 7.48
C ALA A 1161 -17.76 40.74 6.10
N THR A 1162 -17.75 39.50 5.58
CA THR A 1162 -18.45 39.18 4.32
C THR A 1162 -19.60 38.20 4.53
N HIS A 1163 -19.40 37.16 5.34
CA HIS A 1163 -20.43 36.15 5.62
C HIS A 1163 -20.28 35.56 7.02
N VAL A 1164 -21.40 35.23 7.66
CA VAL A 1164 -21.44 34.50 8.94
C VAL A 1164 -22.48 33.39 8.79
N GLY A 1165 -22.06 32.15 9.03
CA GLY A 1165 -22.91 30.96 8.98
C GLY A 1165 -22.80 30.11 10.24
N ASP A 1166 -23.48 28.97 10.25
CA ASP A 1166 -23.48 28.06 11.41
C ASP A 1166 -22.11 27.38 11.58
N GLY A 1167 -21.34 27.83 12.57
CA GLY A 1167 -20.02 27.27 12.92
C GLY A 1167 -18.84 27.75 12.05
N TRP A 1168 -19.05 28.71 11.15
CA TRP A 1168 -17.98 29.31 10.34
C TRP A 1168 -18.30 30.75 9.92
N ALA A 1169 -17.28 31.56 9.68
CA ALA A 1169 -17.38 32.94 9.24
C ALA A 1169 -16.33 33.27 8.18
N GLU A 1170 -16.61 34.25 7.34
CA GLU A 1170 -15.75 34.70 6.25
C GLU A 1170 -15.57 36.21 6.30
N CYS A 1171 -14.32 36.65 6.10
CA CYS A 1171 -13.95 38.06 6.05
C CYS A 1171 -12.87 38.33 5.01
N ASP A 1172 -12.77 39.58 4.61
CA ASP A 1172 -11.65 40.10 3.83
C ASP A 1172 -10.71 40.89 4.75
N VAL A 1173 -9.40 40.77 4.56
CA VAL A 1173 -8.37 41.42 5.39
C VAL A 1173 -7.39 42.17 4.51
N ALA A 1174 -7.06 43.41 4.89
CA ALA A 1174 -6.02 44.19 4.25
C ALA A 1174 -4.97 44.70 5.24
N LEU A 1175 -3.72 44.57 4.82
CA LEU A 1175 -2.57 45.23 5.43
C LEU A 1175 -2.20 46.45 4.59
N LEU A 1176 -2.35 47.63 5.18
CA LEU A 1176 -2.21 48.92 4.52
C LEU A 1176 -1.02 49.70 5.10
N ASP A 1177 -0.28 50.37 4.22
CA ASP A 1177 0.74 51.34 4.60
C ASP A 1177 0.09 52.65 5.10
N ASN A 1178 0.88 53.57 5.65
CA ASN A 1178 0.40 54.85 6.18
C ASN A 1178 -0.29 55.74 5.13
N ASP A 1179 -0.01 55.53 3.85
CA ASP A 1179 -0.64 56.21 2.72
C ASP A 1179 -1.93 55.51 2.24
N GLY A 1180 -2.35 54.42 2.89
CA GLY A 1180 -3.52 53.63 2.55
C GLY A 1180 -3.30 52.66 1.39
N SER A 1181 -2.09 52.55 0.85
CA SER A 1181 -1.78 51.59 -0.20
C SER A 1181 -1.67 50.16 0.36
N PRO A 1182 -2.19 49.14 -0.35
CA PRO A 1182 -2.16 47.77 0.14
C PRO A 1182 -0.76 47.18 0.03
N TRP A 1183 -0.29 46.61 1.12
CA TRP A 1183 0.89 45.76 1.16
C TRP A 1183 0.53 44.32 0.79
N LEU A 1184 -0.55 43.83 1.38
CA LEU A 1184 -1.08 42.48 1.19
C LEU A 1184 -2.58 42.46 1.48
N GLU A 1185 -3.33 41.72 0.65
CA GLU A 1185 -4.77 41.51 0.83
C GLU A 1185 -5.06 40.00 0.92
N LEU A 1186 -5.85 39.60 1.91
CA LEU A 1186 -6.41 38.25 2.08
C LEU A 1186 -7.91 38.34 1.86
N LEU A 1187 -8.41 37.82 0.76
CA LEU A 1187 -9.83 37.82 0.41
C LEU A 1187 -10.44 36.46 0.70
N GLY A 1188 -11.65 36.45 1.27
CA GLY A 1188 -12.39 35.25 1.64
C GLY A 1188 -11.64 34.39 2.66
N VAL A 1189 -11.12 35.01 3.73
CA VAL A 1189 -10.54 34.30 4.88
C VAL A 1189 -11.67 33.62 5.63
N ARG A 1190 -11.72 32.29 5.55
CA ARG A 1190 -12.73 31.47 6.22
C ARG A 1190 -12.20 30.93 7.55
N GLY A 1191 -12.76 31.44 8.64
CA GLY A 1191 -12.59 30.93 9.99
C GLY A 1191 -13.64 29.87 10.32
N VAL A 1192 -13.24 28.77 10.97
CA VAL A 1192 -14.15 27.73 11.48
C VAL A 1192 -14.04 27.69 13.00
N LEU A 1193 -15.18 27.52 13.69
CA LEU A 1193 -15.23 27.41 15.15
C LEU A 1193 -14.36 26.23 15.62
N ARG A 1194 -13.54 26.45 16.64
CA ARG A 1194 -12.75 25.39 17.27
C ARG A 1194 -13.69 24.38 17.96
N PRO A 1195 -13.46 23.06 17.83
CA PRO A 1195 -14.28 22.03 18.49
C PRO A 1195 -14.16 21.99 20.02
N ASP A 1196 -13.43 22.91 20.64
CA ASP A 1196 -13.04 22.82 22.03
C ASP A 1196 -14.23 23.14 22.94
N GLY A 1197 -14.92 22.07 23.39
CA GLY A 1197 -15.66 21.94 24.65
C GLY A 1197 -16.75 22.97 24.96
N GLU A 1198 -17.99 22.50 25.16
CA GLU A 1198 -19.03 23.26 25.86
C GLU A 1198 -18.49 23.87 27.17
N GLY A 1199 -18.65 25.19 27.32
CA GLY A 1199 -18.76 25.84 28.63
C GLY A 1199 -17.45 26.19 29.36
N VAL A 1200 -16.81 27.27 28.92
CA VAL A 1200 -16.22 28.22 29.88
C VAL A 1200 -16.80 29.59 29.57
N GLN A 1201 -17.94 29.91 30.19
CA GLN A 1201 -18.31 31.31 30.40
C GLN A 1201 -17.45 31.86 31.55
N PRO A 1202 -17.15 33.18 31.52
CA PRO A 1202 -15.99 33.80 32.19
C PRO A 1202 -15.92 33.64 33.71
#